data_AF-A0A9W3F5C6-F1
#
_entry.id   AF-A0A9W3F5C6-F1
#
_cell.length_a   1.000
_cell.length_b   1.000
_cell.length_c   1.000
_cell.angle_alpha   90.00
_cell.angle_beta   90.00
_cell.angle_gamma   90.00
#
_symmetry.space_group_name_H-M   'P 1'
#
loop_
_entity.id
_entity.type
_entity.pdbx_description
1 polymer ?
#
loop_
_entity_poly.entity_id
_entity_poly.type
_entity_poly.pdbx_seq_one_letter_code
_entity_poly.pdbx_strand_id
1 'polypeptide(L)'
;MRPVSVWQWSPWGLLLFLLYSFCVGSPSPSTAPEKKDGSQGLRFRLAGFPRKPFEGRVEIQRAGEWGTICDDDFTLQAAHVLCRELGFTEATGWTHSAKYGPGTGRIWLDNLSCSGTERSVTECASRGWGNSDCTHDEDAGVICKDERLPGFSDSNVIEVEHHLQVEEVRLRPAVGRGRRPLPVTEGLVEVRLPDGWSQVCDKGWSAHNSHVVCGMLGFPNEKRVNVAFYRLLAQRQQHSFGLHGVDCVGTEAHLSLCSLEFYRANDTARCPGGSPAVVSCVPSPLYAAASSGQKKQQSKPQGEARVRLKGGAHPGEGRVEVLKAGTWGTVCDRKWDLQAASVVCRELGFGSAREALSGARMGQGMGAIHLSEVRCSGQEPSLWNCPHKNITAEDCSHSRDAGVRCNLPYTGVETKIRLSGGRSRHEGRVEVQIGGPGSVRWGLICGDDWGTLEAMVACRQLGLGYASHGLQETWYWDSGNVTEVVMSGVRCAGTELSLDQCAHHGTHVTCKRTGTRFTAGVICSETASDLLLHSALVQETAYIEDRPLHMLYCAAEENCLASSARSANWPYGHRRLLRFSSQIHNLGRADFRPKAGRHSWVWHECHGHYHSMDIFTHYDILTPNGTKVAEGHKASFCLEDTECQEDVSKRYECANFGEQGITVGCWDLYRHDIDCQWIDITDVKPGNYILQVVINPNFEVAESDFTNNAMKCNCKYDGHRIWVHNCHIGDAFSEEANQRFERYPGQTSNQII
;
A
#
# COMPACT_ATOMS: atom_id res chain seq x y z
N MET A 1 6.29 60.83 -50.71
CA MET A 1 6.07 61.35 -52.08
C MET A 1 5.85 60.14 -53.00
N ARG A 2 4.79 60.20 -53.81
CA ARG A 2 4.18 59.18 -54.70
C ARG A 2 5.04 58.83 -55.94
N PRO A 3 4.69 57.91 -56.89
CA PRO A 3 3.71 56.78 -56.94
C PRO A 3 4.08 55.53 -57.85
N VAL A 4 3.06 54.65 -58.13
CA VAL A 4 2.76 53.74 -59.30
C VAL A 4 3.58 52.42 -59.46
N SER A 5 3.06 51.25 -59.91
CA SER A 5 1.86 50.87 -60.71
C SER A 5 1.27 49.48 -60.37
N VAL A 6 -0.06 49.25 -60.25
CA VAL A 6 -1.15 49.01 -61.27
C VAL A 6 -0.81 47.80 -62.18
N TRP A 7 -1.60 46.73 -62.33
CA TRP A 7 -2.97 46.64 -62.89
C TRP A 7 -3.73 45.35 -62.53
N GLN A 8 -5.04 45.43 -62.76
CA GLN A 8 -6.15 44.55 -62.38
C GLN A 8 -6.92 44.16 -63.68
N TRP A 9 -7.83 43.18 -63.57
CA TRP A 9 -8.93 42.73 -64.50
C TRP A 9 -8.53 41.66 -65.55
N SER A 10 -8.95 40.38 -65.44
CA SER A 10 -10.29 39.73 -65.62
C SER A 10 -10.57 39.39 -67.12
N PRO A 11 -11.51 38.51 -67.56
CA PRO A 11 -12.21 37.31 -67.01
C PRO A 11 -12.19 36.07 -67.99
N TRP A 12 -13.02 35.06 -67.69
CA TRP A 12 -13.42 33.86 -68.47
C TRP A 12 -12.47 32.66 -68.33
N GLY A 13 -12.84 31.52 -67.74
CA GLY A 13 -14.17 30.94 -67.56
C GLY A 13 -14.32 29.75 -68.50
N LEU A 14 -14.61 28.58 -67.91
CA LEU A 14 -14.97 27.31 -68.53
C LEU A 14 -13.85 26.55 -69.27
N LEU A 15 -13.21 25.59 -68.58
CA LEU A 15 -12.92 24.22 -69.07
C LEU A 15 -11.83 23.55 -68.20
N LEU A 16 -12.12 23.23 -66.94
CA LEU A 16 -11.34 22.25 -66.15
C LEU A 16 -12.12 21.82 -64.89
N PHE A 17 -13.43 21.60 -65.06
CA PHE A 17 -14.36 21.12 -64.02
C PHE A 17 -15.05 19.82 -64.45
N LEU A 18 -14.28 18.89 -65.00
CA LEU A 18 -14.71 17.52 -65.25
C LEU A 18 -13.61 16.58 -64.77
N LEU A 19 -14.00 15.65 -63.88
CA LEU A 19 -13.22 14.59 -63.27
C LEU A 19 -12.48 14.96 -61.97
N TYR A 20 -13.25 15.18 -60.90
CA TYR A 20 -13.01 14.57 -59.57
C TYR A 20 -14.25 14.84 -58.65
N SER A 21 -15.40 14.28 -59.04
CA SER A 21 -16.43 13.82 -58.08
C SER A 21 -16.14 12.33 -57.89
N PHE A 22 -16.14 11.77 -56.69
CA PHE A 22 -17.35 11.47 -55.94
C PHE A 22 -17.05 11.22 -54.44
N CYS A 23 -18.07 11.51 -53.62
CA CYS A 23 -18.30 11.05 -52.24
C CYS A 23 -17.75 11.89 -51.07
N VAL A 24 -18.27 13.12 -50.93
CA VAL A 24 -18.56 13.71 -49.61
C VAL A 24 -20.07 13.65 -49.42
N GLY A 25 -20.53 12.75 -48.55
CA GLY A 25 -21.93 12.64 -48.13
C GLY A 25 -22.13 13.25 -46.75
N SER A 26 -22.97 14.27 -46.66
CA SER A 26 -23.45 14.91 -45.43
C SER A 26 -24.31 13.93 -44.60
N PRO A 27 -24.33 14.02 -43.26
CA PRO A 27 -25.11 13.12 -42.42
C PRO A 27 -26.60 13.45 -42.48
N SER A 28 -27.41 12.42 -42.76
CA SER A 28 -28.87 12.43 -42.58
C SER A 28 -29.23 11.73 -41.24
N PRO A 29 -30.38 12.07 -40.62
CA PRO A 29 -30.69 11.67 -39.26
C PRO A 29 -31.17 10.21 -39.24
N SER A 30 -30.33 9.31 -38.71
CA SER A 30 -30.71 7.91 -38.51
C SER A 30 -31.22 7.70 -37.08
N THR A 31 -32.52 7.40 -37.04
CA THR A 31 -33.31 6.72 -36.01
C THR A 31 -32.52 5.99 -34.91
N ALA A 32 -32.86 6.30 -33.66
CA ALA A 32 -32.51 5.51 -32.49
C ALA A 32 -32.94 4.04 -32.67
N PRO A 33 -32.07 3.05 -32.41
CA PRO A 33 -32.51 1.67 -32.34
C PRO A 33 -33.30 1.46 -31.04
N GLU A 34 -34.52 0.96 -31.18
CA GLU A 34 -35.39 0.46 -30.12
C GLU A 34 -34.63 -0.45 -29.15
N LYS A 35 -34.90 -0.28 -27.85
CA LYS A 35 -34.57 -1.27 -26.81
C LYS A 35 -35.23 -2.60 -27.17
N LYS A 36 -34.43 -3.59 -27.57
CA LYS A 36 -34.83 -4.99 -27.45
C LYS A 36 -34.76 -5.38 -25.98
N ASP A 37 -35.93 -5.49 -25.38
CA ASP A 37 -36.19 -6.19 -24.14
C ASP A 37 -35.86 -7.69 -24.32
N GLY A 38 -35.10 -8.28 -23.40
CA GLY A 38 -34.69 -9.69 -23.47
C GLY A 38 -33.27 -10.02 -23.00
N SER A 39 -32.84 -9.53 -21.84
CA SER A 39 -31.73 -10.13 -21.09
C SER A 39 -32.21 -10.37 -19.67
N GLN A 40 -32.70 -11.57 -19.38
CA GLN A 40 -32.76 -12.03 -18.00
C GLN A 40 -31.32 -12.14 -17.51
N GLY A 41 -30.91 -11.21 -16.63
CA GLY A 41 -29.53 -11.03 -16.22
C GLY A 41 -28.97 -12.28 -15.53
N LEU A 42 -27.95 -12.88 -16.14
CA LEU A 42 -27.11 -13.88 -15.48
C LEU A 42 -26.39 -13.20 -14.31
N ARG A 43 -26.28 -13.91 -13.17
CA ARG A 43 -25.44 -13.48 -12.05
C ARG A 43 -24.26 -14.44 -11.89
N PHE A 44 -23.15 -13.93 -11.40
CA PHE A 44 -21.91 -14.68 -11.26
C PHE A 44 -21.41 -14.56 -9.83
N ARG A 45 -20.81 -15.62 -9.28
CA ARG A 45 -20.10 -15.58 -8.00
C ARG A 45 -18.90 -16.51 -7.98
N LEU A 46 -17.97 -16.21 -7.09
CA LEU A 46 -16.86 -17.11 -6.73
C LEU A 46 -17.21 -17.86 -5.45
N ALA A 47 -17.18 -19.19 -5.53
CA ALA A 47 -17.52 -20.10 -4.44
C ALA A 47 -16.36 -21.04 -4.10
N GLY A 48 -16.48 -21.77 -2.99
CA GLY A 48 -15.49 -22.74 -2.53
C GLY A 48 -14.55 -22.25 -1.42
N PHE A 49 -13.82 -23.19 -0.81
CA PHE A 49 -12.84 -22.92 0.24
C PHE A 49 -11.68 -23.93 0.17
N PRO A 50 -10.42 -23.55 0.42
CA PRO A 50 -9.93 -22.19 0.70
C PRO A 50 -9.84 -21.33 -0.57
N ARG A 51 -10.25 -20.05 -0.51
CA ARG A 51 -10.16 -19.10 -1.64
C ARG A 51 -9.85 -17.66 -1.21
N LYS A 52 -9.15 -16.89 -2.05
CA LYS A 52 -9.06 -15.41 -1.97
C LYS A 52 -10.34 -14.75 -2.57
N PRO A 53 -10.55 -13.43 -2.40
CA PRO A 53 -11.75 -12.75 -2.92
C PRO A 53 -11.87 -12.72 -4.45
N PHE A 54 -10.73 -12.81 -5.14
CA PHE A 54 -10.60 -12.75 -6.59
C PHE A 54 -10.34 -14.12 -7.23
N GLU A 55 -10.41 -15.21 -6.46
CA GLU A 55 -10.29 -16.57 -7.01
C GLU A 55 -11.35 -17.48 -6.40
N GLY A 56 -11.71 -18.54 -7.12
CA GLY A 56 -12.70 -19.51 -6.65
C GLY A 56 -13.34 -20.30 -7.80
N ARG A 57 -14.17 -21.28 -7.42
CA ARG A 57 -15.04 -21.99 -8.37
C ARG A 57 -16.08 -21.01 -8.90
N VAL A 58 -16.27 -20.98 -10.21
CA VAL A 58 -17.25 -20.08 -10.83
C VAL A 58 -18.63 -20.71 -10.77
N GLU A 59 -19.60 -19.96 -10.24
CA GLU A 59 -21.00 -20.34 -10.27
C GLU A 59 -21.81 -19.28 -11.02
N ILE A 60 -22.74 -19.72 -11.87
CA ILE A 60 -23.63 -18.88 -12.68
C ILE A 60 -25.08 -19.09 -12.19
N GLN A 61 -25.80 -18.01 -11.90
CA GLN A 61 -27.23 -18.05 -11.62
C GLN A 61 -28.01 -17.83 -12.91
N ARG A 62 -28.83 -18.82 -13.27
CA ARG A 62 -29.73 -18.73 -14.41
C ARG A 62 -31.10 -19.31 -14.03
N ALA A 63 -32.17 -18.58 -14.39
CA ALA A 63 -33.55 -18.95 -14.06
C ALA A 63 -33.78 -19.23 -12.56
N GLY A 64 -33.07 -18.51 -11.69
CA GLY A 64 -33.16 -18.65 -10.22
C GLY A 64 -32.29 -19.75 -9.61
N GLU A 65 -31.63 -20.57 -10.43
CA GLU A 65 -30.79 -21.69 -9.99
C GLU A 65 -29.30 -21.41 -10.21
N TRP A 66 -28.47 -21.68 -9.20
CA TRP A 66 -27.01 -21.65 -9.32
C TRP A 66 -26.49 -22.96 -9.89
N GLY A 67 -25.47 -22.87 -10.74
CA GLY A 67 -24.76 -24.04 -11.29
C GLY A 67 -23.33 -23.70 -11.68
N THR A 68 -22.52 -24.72 -11.93
CA THR A 68 -21.07 -24.62 -12.15
C THR A 68 -20.70 -24.68 -13.64
N ILE A 69 -19.40 -24.67 -13.94
CA ILE A 69 -18.85 -24.77 -15.29
C ILE A 69 -17.84 -25.93 -15.28
N CYS A 70 -17.87 -26.80 -16.28
CA CYS A 70 -16.88 -27.87 -16.43
C CYS A 70 -15.51 -27.31 -16.90
N ASP A 71 -14.43 -27.98 -16.48
CA ASP A 71 -13.05 -27.66 -16.85
C ASP A 71 -12.60 -28.22 -18.21
N ASP A 72 -13.41 -29.08 -18.84
CA ASP A 72 -13.19 -29.58 -20.19
C ASP A 72 -13.12 -28.44 -21.22
N ASP A 73 -12.03 -28.41 -21.99
CA ASP A 73 -11.66 -27.34 -22.93
C ASP A 73 -11.73 -25.91 -22.34
N PHE A 74 -11.70 -25.76 -21.00
CA PHE A 74 -11.69 -24.47 -20.35
C PHE A 74 -10.34 -23.80 -20.56
N THR A 75 -10.35 -22.52 -20.92
CA THR A 75 -9.14 -21.78 -21.30
C THR A 75 -8.94 -20.51 -20.48
N LEU A 76 -7.72 -19.98 -20.49
CA LEU A 76 -7.43 -18.67 -19.88
C LEU A 76 -8.28 -17.56 -20.54
N GLN A 77 -8.58 -17.67 -21.83
CA GLN A 77 -9.47 -16.74 -22.54
C GLN A 77 -10.90 -16.76 -21.96
N ALA A 78 -11.43 -17.94 -21.63
CA ALA A 78 -12.71 -18.05 -20.93
C ALA A 78 -12.65 -17.44 -19.52
N ALA A 79 -11.53 -17.65 -18.81
CA ALA A 79 -11.30 -17.02 -17.51
C ALA A 79 -11.29 -15.48 -17.60
N HIS A 80 -10.70 -14.88 -18.64
CA HIS A 80 -10.74 -13.42 -18.84
C HIS A 80 -12.17 -12.89 -18.98
N VAL A 81 -13.03 -13.59 -19.73
CA VAL A 81 -14.44 -13.20 -19.89
C VAL A 81 -15.17 -13.29 -18.54
N LEU A 82 -15.01 -14.41 -17.83
CA LEU A 82 -15.66 -14.63 -16.54
C LEU A 82 -15.16 -13.67 -15.45
N CYS A 83 -13.87 -13.38 -15.39
CA CYS A 83 -13.33 -12.39 -14.45
C CYS A 83 -13.89 -10.99 -14.71
N ARG A 84 -14.10 -10.59 -15.97
CA ARG A 84 -14.77 -9.32 -16.29
C ARG A 84 -16.24 -9.31 -15.89
N GLU A 85 -16.97 -10.41 -16.10
CA GLU A 85 -18.36 -10.53 -15.65
C GLU A 85 -18.49 -10.56 -14.12
N LEU A 86 -17.47 -11.05 -13.42
CA LEU A 86 -17.33 -10.98 -11.96
C LEU A 86 -16.85 -9.61 -11.45
N GLY A 87 -16.54 -8.66 -12.35
CA GLY A 87 -16.15 -7.29 -11.99
C GLY A 87 -14.66 -7.04 -11.84
N PHE A 88 -13.80 -7.95 -12.26
CA PHE A 88 -12.34 -7.81 -12.27
C PHE A 88 -11.84 -7.36 -13.64
N THR A 89 -10.65 -6.76 -13.69
CA THR A 89 -10.08 -6.26 -14.95
C THR A 89 -9.69 -7.39 -15.91
N GLU A 90 -9.10 -8.47 -15.38
CA GLU A 90 -8.60 -9.59 -16.17
C GLU A 90 -8.40 -10.87 -15.31
N ALA A 91 -8.18 -12.01 -15.96
CA ALA A 91 -7.74 -13.24 -15.33
C ALA A 91 -6.20 -13.32 -15.32
N THR A 92 -5.65 -13.86 -14.24
CA THR A 92 -4.23 -14.24 -14.14
C THR A 92 -4.04 -15.76 -14.28
N GLY A 93 -5.11 -16.54 -14.09
CA GLY A 93 -5.10 -17.98 -14.23
C GLY A 93 -6.49 -18.59 -14.13
N TRP A 94 -6.55 -19.91 -14.22
CA TRP A 94 -7.74 -20.73 -13.98
C TRP A 94 -7.32 -22.08 -13.39
N THR A 95 -8.28 -22.84 -12.86
CA THR A 95 -8.03 -24.07 -12.11
C THR A 95 -8.99 -25.16 -12.52
N HIS A 96 -8.50 -26.39 -12.65
CA HIS A 96 -9.27 -27.58 -13.00
C HIS A 96 -9.49 -28.48 -11.76
N SER A 97 -10.19 -29.58 -11.96
CA SER A 97 -10.44 -30.67 -11.02
C SER A 97 -10.98 -30.21 -9.66
N ALA A 98 -11.95 -29.29 -9.69
CA ALA A 98 -12.64 -28.81 -8.50
C ALA A 98 -11.69 -28.33 -7.37
N LYS A 99 -10.59 -27.63 -7.72
CA LYS A 99 -9.57 -27.14 -6.76
C LYS A 99 -10.16 -26.44 -5.52
N TYR A 100 -11.25 -25.69 -5.69
CA TYR A 100 -11.94 -24.96 -4.61
C TYR A 100 -13.07 -25.77 -3.94
N GLY A 101 -13.04 -27.09 -4.11
CA GLY A 101 -14.08 -28.03 -3.75
C GLY A 101 -15.08 -28.27 -4.89
N PRO A 102 -15.80 -29.40 -4.88
CA PRO A 102 -16.86 -29.67 -5.83
C PRO A 102 -18.07 -28.75 -5.56
N GLY A 103 -18.74 -28.32 -6.62
CA GLY A 103 -20.03 -27.67 -6.55
C GLY A 103 -21.16 -28.65 -6.31
N THR A 104 -22.39 -28.14 -6.41
CA THR A 104 -23.60 -28.94 -6.26
C THR A 104 -24.65 -28.46 -7.26
N GLY A 105 -25.43 -29.39 -7.81
CA GLY A 105 -26.57 -29.08 -8.66
C GLY A 105 -26.26 -29.24 -10.13
N ARG A 106 -26.64 -28.26 -10.96
CA ARG A 106 -26.44 -28.32 -12.41
C ARG A 106 -25.05 -27.81 -12.79
N ILE A 107 -24.44 -28.44 -13.77
CA ILE A 107 -23.31 -27.89 -14.52
C ILE A 107 -23.90 -27.14 -15.72
N TRP A 108 -23.76 -25.82 -15.75
CA TRP A 108 -24.41 -24.97 -16.73
C TRP A 108 -23.69 -24.90 -18.06
N LEU A 109 -22.36 -24.95 -18.06
CA LEU A 109 -21.53 -24.79 -19.25
C LEU A 109 -20.46 -25.86 -19.28
N ASP A 110 -20.16 -26.30 -20.50
CA ASP A 110 -19.21 -27.36 -20.82
C ASP A 110 -18.57 -27.06 -22.19
N ASN A 111 -17.32 -27.49 -22.37
CA ASN A 111 -16.45 -27.15 -23.51
C ASN A 111 -16.46 -25.64 -23.80
N LEU A 112 -16.25 -24.82 -22.75
CA LEU A 112 -16.39 -23.37 -22.83
C LEU A 112 -15.21 -22.73 -23.58
N SER A 113 -15.44 -22.36 -24.83
CA SER A 113 -14.44 -21.78 -25.72
C SER A 113 -14.74 -20.29 -26.00
N CYS A 114 -13.86 -19.42 -25.51
CA CYS A 114 -13.91 -17.98 -25.69
C CYS A 114 -12.64 -17.48 -26.42
N SER A 115 -12.76 -16.39 -27.17
CA SER A 115 -11.64 -15.61 -27.73
C SER A 115 -10.97 -14.69 -26.71
N GLY A 116 -11.66 -14.36 -25.61
CA GLY A 116 -11.19 -13.50 -24.52
C GLY A 116 -11.63 -12.04 -24.66
N THR A 117 -12.35 -11.67 -25.73
CA THR A 117 -12.83 -10.30 -26.00
C THR A 117 -14.34 -10.14 -25.90
N GLU A 118 -15.06 -11.24 -25.68
CA GLU A 118 -16.51 -11.30 -25.50
C GLU A 118 -16.96 -10.43 -24.32
N ARG A 119 -18.15 -9.85 -24.44
CA ARG A 119 -18.76 -9.05 -23.38
C ARG A 119 -19.47 -9.89 -22.33
N SER A 120 -19.87 -11.11 -22.69
CA SER A 120 -20.53 -12.05 -21.80
C SER A 120 -20.19 -13.48 -22.16
N VAL A 121 -20.19 -14.39 -21.17
CA VAL A 121 -20.01 -15.83 -21.40
C VAL A 121 -21.05 -16.41 -22.36
N THR A 122 -22.22 -15.77 -22.53
CA THR A 122 -23.24 -16.21 -23.50
C THR A 122 -22.79 -16.11 -24.95
N GLU A 123 -21.78 -15.30 -25.24
CA GLU A 123 -21.21 -15.12 -26.58
C GLU A 123 -20.13 -16.17 -26.89
N CYS A 124 -19.67 -16.91 -25.88
CA CYS A 124 -18.70 -17.99 -26.05
C CYS A 124 -19.36 -19.26 -26.59
N ALA A 125 -18.59 -20.02 -27.38
CA ALA A 125 -19.03 -21.34 -27.82
C ALA A 125 -19.01 -22.30 -26.62
N SER A 126 -20.03 -23.15 -26.51
CA SER A 126 -20.15 -24.19 -25.49
C SER A 126 -21.02 -25.33 -26.01
N ARG A 127 -21.09 -26.43 -25.26
CA ARG A 127 -21.97 -27.59 -25.56
C ARG A 127 -23.47 -27.32 -25.41
N GLY A 128 -23.83 -26.08 -25.05
CA GLY A 128 -25.19 -25.66 -24.74
C GLY A 128 -25.48 -25.71 -23.25
N TRP A 129 -26.42 -24.88 -22.82
CA TRP A 129 -26.67 -24.66 -21.40
C TRP A 129 -27.31 -25.87 -20.71
N GLY A 130 -26.71 -26.31 -19.60
CA GLY A 130 -27.18 -27.46 -18.82
C GLY A 130 -26.99 -28.81 -19.53
N ASN A 131 -26.17 -28.83 -20.59
CA ASN A 131 -25.81 -30.03 -21.34
C ASN A 131 -24.32 -30.29 -21.10
N SER A 132 -24.02 -31.13 -20.12
CA SER A 132 -22.66 -31.53 -19.76
C SER A 132 -22.63 -33.02 -19.43
N ASP A 133 -21.55 -33.69 -19.81
CA ASP A 133 -21.21 -35.06 -19.38
C ASP A 133 -20.20 -35.11 -18.23
N CYS A 134 -19.80 -33.95 -17.71
CA CYS A 134 -18.91 -33.84 -16.56
C CYS A 134 -19.58 -34.14 -15.22
N THR A 135 -18.74 -34.38 -14.22
CA THR A 135 -19.11 -34.47 -12.80
C THR A 135 -18.60 -33.25 -12.02
N HIS A 136 -19.03 -33.04 -10.77
CA HIS A 136 -18.54 -31.90 -9.97
C HIS A 136 -17.07 -32.01 -9.55
N ASP A 137 -16.43 -33.15 -9.79
CA ASP A 137 -14.97 -33.28 -9.64
C ASP A 137 -14.22 -32.53 -10.76
N GLU A 138 -14.93 -32.08 -11.80
CA GLU A 138 -14.41 -31.37 -12.99
C GLU A 138 -14.87 -29.89 -13.00
N ASP A 139 -15.30 -29.35 -11.86
CA ASP A 139 -15.72 -27.95 -11.80
C ASP A 139 -14.52 -26.98 -11.96
N ALA A 140 -14.64 -26.05 -12.90
CA ALA A 140 -13.66 -25.02 -13.20
C ALA A 140 -13.68 -23.87 -12.18
N GLY A 141 -12.49 -23.36 -11.87
CA GLY A 141 -12.28 -22.14 -11.11
C GLY A 141 -11.46 -21.11 -11.89
N VAL A 142 -11.58 -19.84 -11.50
CA VAL A 142 -10.81 -18.73 -12.08
C VAL A 142 -9.94 -18.07 -11.01
N ILE A 143 -8.83 -17.48 -11.45
CA ILE A 143 -7.95 -16.65 -10.64
C ILE A 143 -7.90 -15.30 -11.33
N CYS A 144 -8.66 -14.34 -10.80
CA CYS A 144 -8.71 -12.99 -11.34
C CYS A 144 -7.56 -12.14 -10.80
N LYS A 145 -7.22 -11.08 -11.52
CA LYS A 145 -6.34 -10.04 -11.00
C LYS A 145 -7.08 -9.29 -9.89
N ASP A 146 -6.38 -8.97 -8.80
CA ASP A 146 -6.90 -8.21 -7.65
C ASP A 146 -7.04 -6.70 -7.98
N GLU A 147 -7.71 -6.42 -9.11
CA GLU A 147 -7.99 -5.08 -9.63
C GLU A 147 -9.44 -5.10 -10.18
N ARG A 148 -10.29 -4.23 -9.63
CA ARG A 148 -11.72 -4.16 -9.98
C ARG A 148 -11.96 -3.20 -11.14
N LEU A 149 -12.97 -3.50 -11.96
CA LEU A 149 -13.49 -2.54 -12.94
C LEU A 149 -14.14 -1.35 -12.19
N PRO A 150 -13.96 -0.09 -12.65
CA PRO A 150 -14.57 1.07 -12.01
C PRO A 150 -16.09 0.92 -11.88
N GLY A 151 -16.61 0.91 -10.65
CA GLY A 151 -18.03 0.74 -10.35
C GLY A 151 -18.44 -0.64 -9.83
N PHE A 152 -17.51 -1.61 -9.71
CA PHE A 152 -17.74 -2.88 -9.01
C PHE A 152 -17.20 -2.81 -7.57
N SER A 153 -18.06 -3.07 -6.57
CA SER A 153 -17.69 -3.20 -5.16
C SER A 153 -17.48 -4.68 -4.78
N ASP A 154 -16.59 -4.94 -3.82
CA ASP A 154 -16.24 -6.30 -3.38
C ASP A 154 -17.40 -7.03 -2.69
N SER A 155 -17.78 -8.19 -3.22
CA SER A 155 -18.70 -9.16 -2.62
C SER A 155 -18.12 -9.93 -1.41
N ASN A 156 -17.26 -9.27 -0.62
CA ASN A 156 -16.99 -9.69 0.77
C ASN A 156 -17.74 -8.81 1.79
N VAL A 157 -18.48 -7.81 1.32
CA VAL A 157 -19.63 -7.31 2.06
C VAL A 157 -20.68 -8.42 2.01
N ILE A 158 -21.16 -8.83 3.18
CA ILE A 158 -22.29 -9.75 3.34
C ILE A 158 -23.34 -9.40 2.27
N GLU A 159 -23.56 -10.29 1.28
CA GLU A 159 -24.73 -10.21 0.42
C GLU A 159 -25.94 -10.56 1.29
N VAL A 160 -26.40 -9.56 2.06
CA VAL A 160 -27.78 -9.49 2.48
C VAL A 160 -28.49 -8.79 1.33
N GLU A 161 -29.33 -9.54 0.62
CA GLU A 161 -30.35 -8.96 -0.26
C GLU A 161 -31.04 -7.81 0.46
N HIS A 162 -30.93 -6.58 -0.04
CA HIS A 162 -32.00 -5.59 -0.14
C HIS A 162 -31.47 -4.32 -0.84
N HIS A 163 -32.23 -3.81 -1.79
CA HIS A 163 -31.90 -2.76 -2.77
C HIS A 163 -31.72 -1.32 -2.21
N LEU A 164 -31.32 -1.14 -0.95
CA LEU A 164 -31.13 0.16 -0.30
C LEU A 164 -29.92 0.09 0.66
N GLN A 165 -28.71 0.23 0.12
CA GLN A 165 -27.49 0.36 0.94
C GLN A 165 -27.10 1.82 1.12
N VAL A 166 -26.66 2.17 2.33
CA VAL A 166 -25.97 3.43 2.60
C VAL A 166 -24.55 3.29 2.05
N GLU A 167 -24.18 4.07 1.04
CA GLU A 167 -22.85 3.96 0.41
C GLU A 167 -21.78 4.78 1.15
N GLU A 168 -22.13 6.00 1.54
CA GLU A 168 -21.21 6.95 2.16
C GLU A 168 -21.94 7.78 3.24
N VAL A 169 -21.18 8.25 4.23
CA VAL A 169 -21.64 9.14 5.29
C VAL A 169 -20.76 10.38 5.31
N ARG A 170 -21.37 11.55 5.51
CA ARG A 170 -20.63 12.81 5.72
C ARG A 170 -21.31 13.68 6.77
N LEU A 171 -20.53 14.59 7.35
CA LEU A 171 -21.06 15.66 8.18
C LEU A 171 -21.20 16.93 7.37
N ARG A 172 -22.42 17.46 7.28
CA ARG A 172 -22.66 18.81 6.80
C ARG A 172 -22.53 19.78 7.98
N PRO A 173 -21.54 20.69 7.97
CA PRO A 173 -21.30 21.58 9.10
C PRO A 173 -22.48 22.55 9.35
N ALA A 174 -22.96 22.59 10.60
CA ALA A 174 -24.26 23.18 10.93
C ALA A 174 -24.23 24.69 11.30
N VAL A 175 -23.11 25.24 11.82
CA VAL A 175 -23.01 26.65 12.29
C VAL A 175 -21.87 27.49 11.68
N GLY A 176 -22.15 28.48 10.82
CA GLY A 176 -21.13 29.44 10.33
C GLY A 176 -21.11 29.69 8.81
N ARG A 177 -20.95 30.97 8.43
CA ARG A 177 -20.71 31.41 7.04
C ARG A 177 -19.19 31.56 6.83
N GLY A 178 -18.57 30.71 5.99
CA GLY A 178 -17.13 30.75 5.67
C GLY A 178 -16.50 29.36 5.47
N ARG A 179 -15.25 29.30 4.96
CA ARG A 179 -14.42 28.07 4.91
C ARG A 179 -14.01 27.71 6.35
N ARG A 180 -14.33 26.49 6.77
CA ARG A 180 -14.16 26.02 8.17
C ARG A 180 -12.98 25.08 8.30
N PRO A 181 -12.38 24.98 9.50
CA PRO A 181 -11.26 24.07 9.74
C PRO A 181 -11.67 22.62 9.43
N LEU A 182 -10.84 21.95 8.63
CA LEU A 182 -10.89 20.51 8.44
C LEU A 182 -10.01 19.84 9.52
N PRO A 183 -10.34 18.61 9.97
CA PRO A 183 -11.50 17.81 9.58
C PRO A 183 -12.81 18.34 10.20
N VAL A 184 -13.95 18.07 9.56
CA VAL A 184 -15.27 18.43 10.12
C VAL A 184 -15.60 17.47 11.26
N THR A 185 -15.61 17.99 12.49
CA THR A 185 -15.89 17.20 13.69
C THR A 185 -17.33 17.27 14.15
N GLU A 186 -18.11 18.29 13.78
CA GLU A 186 -19.49 18.44 14.24
C GLU A 186 -20.40 18.93 13.10
N GLY A 187 -21.53 18.25 12.90
CA GLY A 187 -22.47 18.59 11.83
C GLY A 187 -23.70 17.69 11.73
N LEU A 188 -24.57 18.04 10.79
CA LEU A 188 -25.75 17.25 10.42
C LEU A 188 -25.29 16.01 9.65
N VAL A 189 -25.86 14.85 9.97
CA VAL A 189 -25.52 13.59 9.30
C VAL A 189 -26.25 13.50 7.96
N GLU A 190 -25.47 13.34 6.89
CA GLU A 190 -25.97 13.04 5.55
C GLU A 190 -25.44 11.68 5.09
N VAL A 191 -26.34 10.87 4.53
CA VAL A 191 -26.07 9.55 3.95
C VAL A 191 -26.26 9.62 2.44
N ARG A 192 -25.41 8.91 1.71
CA ARG A 192 -25.53 8.76 0.27
C ARG A 192 -26.40 7.54 -0.04
N LEU A 193 -27.51 7.81 -0.71
CA LEU A 193 -28.46 6.83 -1.23
C LEU A 193 -28.44 6.89 -2.78
N PRO A 194 -29.05 5.93 -3.49
CA PRO A 194 -29.04 5.93 -4.97
C PRO A 194 -29.54 7.23 -5.61
N ASP A 195 -30.49 7.92 -4.99
CA ASP A 195 -31.07 9.19 -5.46
C ASP A 195 -30.26 10.44 -5.04
N GLY A 196 -29.12 10.24 -4.36
CA GLY A 196 -28.22 11.29 -3.90
C GLY A 196 -28.13 11.45 -2.38
N TRP A 197 -27.60 12.59 -1.94
CA TRP A 197 -27.37 12.88 -0.52
C TRP A 197 -28.66 13.23 0.19
N SER A 198 -28.94 12.54 1.29
CA SER A 198 -30.13 12.74 2.12
C SER A 198 -29.77 12.78 3.61
N GLN A 199 -30.58 13.48 4.40
CA GLN A 199 -30.41 13.60 5.85
C GLN A 199 -31.07 12.43 6.59
N VAL A 200 -30.57 12.16 7.80
CA VAL A 200 -31.12 11.14 8.69
C VAL A 200 -32.00 11.81 9.75
N CYS A 201 -33.17 11.23 10.03
CA CYS A 201 -34.08 11.71 11.07
C CYS A 201 -33.50 11.44 12.47
N ASP A 202 -33.65 12.39 13.39
CA ASP A 202 -33.16 12.29 14.78
C ASP A 202 -34.07 11.44 15.69
N LYS A 203 -35.24 11.01 15.22
CA LYS A 203 -36.16 10.17 15.99
C LYS A 203 -35.51 8.82 16.28
N GLY A 204 -35.38 8.49 17.57
CA GLY A 204 -34.70 7.27 18.01
C GLY A 204 -33.17 7.35 17.92
N TRP A 205 -32.59 8.51 17.60
CA TRP A 205 -31.14 8.63 17.47
C TRP A 205 -30.43 8.47 18.82
N SER A 206 -29.56 7.47 18.90
CA SER A 206 -28.84 7.09 20.12
C SER A 206 -27.37 7.54 20.10
N ALA A 207 -26.70 7.41 21.25
CA ALA A 207 -25.25 7.57 21.34
C ALA A 207 -24.51 6.49 20.52
N HIS A 208 -25.01 5.26 20.48
CA HIS A 208 -24.46 4.17 19.67
C HIS A 208 -24.48 4.49 18.17
N ASN A 209 -25.58 5.08 17.67
CA ASN A 209 -25.64 5.55 16.28
C ASN A 209 -24.56 6.61 15.99
N SER A 210 -24.33 7.50 16.97
CA SER A 210 -23.33 8.55 16.87
C SER A 210 -21.91 7.97 16.88
N HIS A 211 -21.67 6.93 17.69
CA HIS A 211 -20.42 6.18 17.74
C HIS A 211 -20.10 5.54 16.39
N VAL A 212 -21.05 4.80 15.79
CA VAL A 212 -20.85 4.16 14.47
C VAL A 212 -20.56 5.19 13.39
N VAL A 213 -21.31 6.32 13.37
CA VAL A 213 -21.06 7.41 12.41
C VAL A 213 -19.68 8.03 12.60
N CYS A 214 -19.28 8.32 13.84
CA CYS A 214 -17.94 8.85 14.10
C CYS A 214 -16.85 7.86 13.67
N GLY A 215 -17.03 6.57 13.94
CA GLY A 215 -16.15 5.50 13.47
C GLY A 215 -16.01 5.49 11.95
N MET A 216 -17.11 5.54 11.21
CA MET A 216 -17.08 5.59 9.74
C MET A 216 -16.37 6.83 9.19
N LEU A 217 -16.44 7.95 9.92
CA LEU A 217 -15.78 9.21 9.56
C LEU A 217 -14.32 9.28 10.02
N GLY A 218 -13.78 8.20 10.58
CA GLY A 218 -12.39 8.10 11.01
C GLY A 218 -12.09 8.67 12.39
N PHE A 219 -13.11 8.84 13.24
CA PHE A 219 -12.95 9.32 14.61
C PHE A 219 -13.17 8.18 15.62
N PRO A 220 -12.29 8.03 16.63
CA PRO A 220 -12.40 6.93 17.59
C PRO A 220 -13.55 7.07 18.58
N ASN A 221 -14.05 8.30 18.81
CA ASN A 221 -15.06 8.59 19.83
C ASN A 221 -15.98 9.74 19.43
N GLU A 222 -17.12 9.83 20.11
CA GLU A 222 -18.15 10.86 19.99
C GLU A 222 -18.32 11.69 21.28
N LYS A 223 -18.92 12.88 21.16
CA LYS A 223 -19.34 13.73 22.29
C LYS A 223 -20.84 14.03 22.20
N ARG A 224 -21.43 14.32 23.36
CA ARG A 224 -22.82 14.75 23.44
C ARG A 224 -22.99 16.14 22.81
N VAL A 225 -24.00 16.26 21.96
CA VAL A 225 -24.36 17.50 21.26
C VAL A 225 -25.53 18.18 21.95
N ASN A 226 -25.55 19.52 21.98
CA ASN A 226 -26.72 20.29 22.40
C ASN A 226 -27.78 20.29 21.28
N VAL A 227 -28.64 19.26 21.28
CA VAL A 227 -29.68 19.06 20.26
C VAL A 227 -30.67 20.23 20.19
N ALA A 228 -30.96 20.91 21.30
CA ALA A 228 -31.92 22.01 21.34
C ALA A 228 -31.48 23.20 20.46
N PHE A 229 -30.18 23.50 20.47
CA PHE A 229 -29.60 24.55 19.63
C PHE A 229 -29.73 24.22 18.13
N TYR A 230 -29.47 22.97 17.75
CA TYR A 230 -29.57 22.53 16.36
C TYR A 230 -31.00 22.43 15.85
N ARG A 231 -31.95 22.10 16.74
CA ARG A 231 -33.39 22.11 16.42
C ARG A 231 -33.86 23.49 15.98
N LEU A 232 -33.39 24.55 16.64
CA LEU A 232 -33.70 25.95 16.30
C LEU A 232 -33.09 26.36 14.95
N LEU A 233 -31.90 25.85 14.61
CA LEU A 233 -31.26 26.06 13.30
C LEU A 233 -32.00 25.33 12.17
N ALA A 234 -32.43 24.09 12.43
CA ALA A 234 -33.16 23.26 11.48
C ALA A 234 -34.52 23.86 11.09
N GLN A 235 -35.23 24.52 12.01
CA GLN A 235 -36.49 25.21 11.70
C GLN A 235 -36.38 26.28 10.61
N ARG A 236 -35.18 26.74 10.27
CA ARG A 236 -34.92 27.77 9.25
C ARG A 236 -34.48 27.21 7.90
N GLN A 237 -34.40 25.88 7.75
CA GLN A 237 -33.91 25.22 6.54
C GLN A 237 -34.89 24.19 6.01
N GLN A 238 -34.86 23.96 4.69
CA GLN A 238 -35.60 22.88 4.06
C GLN A 238 -34.76 21.61 4.13
N HIS A 239 -35.36 20.52 4.62
CA HIS A 239 -34.69 19.26 4.90
C HIS A 239 -35.19 18.16 3.98
N SER A 240 -34.27 17.38 3.42
CA SER A 240 -34.58 16.18 2.64
C SER A 240 -34.14 14.97 3.46
N PHE A 241 -35.10 14.22 4.00
CA PHE A 241 -34.83 13.01 4.74
C PHE A 241 -34.91 11.79 3.83
N GLY A 242 -33.89 10.94 3.90
CA GLY A 242 -33.82 9.67 3.15
C GLY A 242 -34.03 8.45 4.05
N LEU A 243 -33.78 8.60 5.35
CA LEU A 243 -33.72 7.50 6.31
C LEU A 243 -34.58 7.84 7.53
N HIS A 244 -35.50 6.93 7.87
CA HIS A 244 -36.52 7.10 8.91
C HIS A 244 -35.98 6.83 10.30
N GLY A 245 -35.30 5.70 10.48
CA GLY A 245 -34.77 5.25 11.76
C GLY A 245 -33.45 4.52 11.57
N VAL A 246 -32.53 4.73 12.51
CA VAL A 246 -31.26 4.00 12.63
C VAL A 246 -31.19 3.47 14.04
N ASP A 247 -30.94 2.18 14.19
CA ASP A 247 -30.72 1.56 15.50
C ASP A 247 -29.47 0.66 15.44
N CYS A 248 -28.39 1.16 16.04
CA CYS A 248 -27.10 0.49 16.15
C CYS A 248 -26.85 0.03 17.60
N VAL A 249 -26.14 -1.09 17.75
CA VAL A 249 -25.62 -1.58 19.04
C VAL A 249 -24.38 -0.79 19.49
N GLY A 250 -23.63 -0.21 18.54
CA GLY A 250 -22.44 0.61 18.77
C GLY A 250 -21.12 -0.14 18.55
N THR A 251 -21.16 -1.38 18.08
CA THR A 251 -19.97 -2.19 17.74
C THR A 251 -19.81 -2.40 16.24
N GLU A 252 -20.81 -1.96 15.46
CA GLU A 252 -20.82 -2.05 14.02
C GLU A 252 -19.75 -1.16 13.40
N ALA A 253 -19.05 -1.68 12.40
CA ALA A 253 -18.06 -0.90 11.67
C ALA A 253 -18.70 0.07 10.66
N HIS A 254 -19.96 -0.17 10.27
CA HIS A 254 -20.65 0.55 9.23
C HIS A 254 -22.17 0.60 9.49
N LEU A 255 -22.85 1.69 9.10
CA LEU A 255 -24.29 1.88 9.29
C LEU A 255 -25.16 0.82 8.60
N SER A 256 -24.69 0.22 7.51
CA SER A 256 -25.40 -0.87 6.83
C SER A 256 -25.52 -2.15 7.66
N LEU A 257 -24.73 -2.28 8.73
CA LEU A 257 -24.81 -3.40 9.68
C LEU A 257 -25.79 -3.11 10.83
N CYS A 258 -26.28 -1.86 10.93
CA CYS A 258 -27.32 -1.49 11.89
C CYS A 258 -28.72 -1.82 11.34
N SER A 259 -29.71 -1.79 12.22
CA SER A 259 -31.11 -1.85 11.79
C SER A 259 -31.50 -0.50 11.17
N LEU A 260 -31.83 -0.49 9.87
CA LEU A 260 -32.17 0.71 9.10
C LEU A 260 -33.62 0.67 8.64
N GLU A 261 -34.35 1.75 8.89
CA GLU A 261 -35.71 1.96 8.42
C GLU A 261 -35.73 3.06 7.35
N PHE A 262 -36.20 2.76 6.15
CA PHE A 262 -36.30 3.71 5.04
C PHE A 262 -37.73 4.24 4.87
N TYR A 263 -37.85 5.49 4.39
CA TYR A 263 -39.15 6.05 4.01
C TYR A 263 -39.68 5.37 2.74
N ARG A 264 -40.99 5.08 2.71
CA ARG A 264 -41.67 4.53 1.53
C ARG A 264 -42.08 5.66 0.60
N ALA A 265 -42.22 5.36 -0.69
CA ALA A 265 -42.66 6.34 -1.71
C ALA A 265 -44.02 6.99 -1.39
N ASN A 266 -44.87 6.33 -0.60
CA ASN A 266 -46.20 6.79 -0.22
C ASN A 266 -46.24 7.64 1.07
N ASP A 267 -45.09 7.90 1.70
CA ASP A 267 -45.03 8.68 2.94
C ASP A 267 -45.25 10.18 2.65
N THR A 268 -46.37 10.72 3.15
CA THR A 268 -46.80 12.11 2.92
C THR A 268 -46.02 13.15 3.74
N ALA A 269 -45.34 12.72 4.81
CA ALA A 269 -44.47 13.55 5.63
C ALA A 269 -43.22 12.78 6.06
N ARG A 270 -42.04 13.28 5.69
CA ARG A 270 -40.76 12.71 6.13
C ARG A 270 -40.31 13.37 7.43
N CYS A 271 -40.03 12.56 8.45
CA CYS A 271 -39.60 12.96 9.81
C CYS A 271 -40.57 13.90 10.56
N PRO A 272 -41.86 13.55 10.74
CA PRO A 272 -42.86 14.44 11.34
C PRO A 272 -42.53 14.77 12.81
N GLY A 273 -42.19 16.02 13.10
CA GLY A 273 -41.81 16.50 14.45
C GLY A 273 -40.37 16.19 14.86
N GLY A 274 -39.59 15.52 14.00
CA GLY A 274 -38.16 15.32 14.18
C GLY A 274 -37.33 16.43 13.54
N SER A 275 -36.03 16.37 13.74
CA SER A 275 -35.01 17.23 13.13
C SER A 275 -33.90 16.36 12.54
N PRO A 276 -32.96 16.90 11.76
CA PRO A 276 -31.85 16.10 11.29
C PRO A 276 -30.94 15.67 12.43
N ALA A 277 -30.46 14.43 12.37
CA ALA A 277 -29.49 13.89 13.32
C ALA A 277 -28.20 14.73 13.28
N VAL A 278 -27.64 15.02 14.46
CA VAL A 278 -26.41 15.79 14.62
C VAL A 278 -25.42 14.98 15.44
N VAL A 279 -24.18 14.93 14.97
CA VAL A 279 -23.09 14.20 15.61
C VAL A 279 -21.91 15.13 15.83
N SER A 280 -21.20 14.94 16.94
CA SER A 280 -19.94 15.60 17.28
C SER A 280 -18.90 14.54 17.61
N CYS A 281 -17.82 14.49 16.85
CA CYS A 281 -16.76 13.50 16.92
C CYS A 281 -15.48 14.06 17.54
N VAL A 282 -14.69 13.18 18.15
CA VAL A 282 -13.42 13.52 18.80
C VAL A 282 -12.26 13.17 17.88
N PRO A 283 -11.49 14.15 17.38
CA PRO A 283 -10.25 13.87 16.66
C PRO A 283 -9.20 13.29 17.60
N SER A 284 -8.48 12.28 17.13
CA SER A 284 -7.25 11.80 17.76
C SER A 284 -6.17 12.89 17.77
N PRO A 285 -5.18 12.86 18.69
CA PRO A 285 -4.06 13.80 18.71
C PRO A 285 -3.37 13.99 17.35
N LEU A 286 -3.30 12.95 16.52
CA LEU A 286 -2.76 13.00 15.15
C LEU A 286 -3.50 14.03 14.26
N TYR A 287 -4.80 14.18 14.45
CA TYR A 287 -5.67 15.06 13.65
C TYR A 287 -6.11 16.32 14.40
N ALA A 288 -5.92 16.37 15.72
CA ALA A 288 -6.28 17.53 16.55
C ALA A 288 -5.40 18.77 16.27
N ALA A 289 -4.13 18.58 15.94
CA ALA A 289 -3.18 19.65 15.65
C ALA A 289 -3.51 20.44 14.36
N ALA A 290 -4.25 19.85 13.42
CA ALA A 290 -4.68 20.52 12.19
C ALA A 290 -5.77 21.59 12.42
N SER A 291 -6.52 21.49 13.53
CA SER A 291 -7.69 22.34 13.81
C SER A 291 -7.38 23.59 14.65
N SER A 292 -6.22 23.67 15.30
CA SER A 292 -5.89 24.80 16.16
C SER A 292 -4.39 25.06 16.15
N GLY A 293 -3.97 26.26 15.73
CA GLY A 293 -2.62 26.78 15.92
C GLY A 293 -2.29 27.05 17.40
N GLN A 294 -2.61 26.11 18.28
CA GLN A 294 -2.33 26.16 19.70
C GLN A 294 -1.11 25.30 20.03
N LYS A 295 -0.24 25.90 20.85
CA LYS A 295 1.05 25.41 21.32
C LYS A 295 1.01 23.93 21.70
N LYS A 296 2.08 23.20 21.34
CA LYS A 296 2.45 21.87 21.84
C LYS A 296 2.18 21.77 23.34
N GLN A 297 1.01 21.28 23.73
CA GLN A 297 0.85 20.65 25.03
C GLN A 297 1.55 19.30 24.90
N GLN A 298 2.66 19.15 25.61
CA GLN A 298 3.31 17.86 25.82
C GLN A 298 2.23 16.86 26.25
N SER A 299 1.87 15.95 25.35
CA SER A 299 1.14 14.76 25.69
C SER A 299 1.96 14.02 26.74
N LYS A 300 1.33 13.69 27.88
CA LYS A 300 1.85 12.68 28.81
C LYS A 300 2.30 11.47 27.98
N PRO A 301 3.39 10.77 28.38
CA PRO A 301 3.75 9.53 27.73
C PRO A 301 2.56 8.58 27.84
N GLN A 302 1.88 8.34 26.72
CA GLN A 302 1.01 7.18 26.61
C GLN A 302 1.90 5.97 26.92
N GLY A 303 1.41 5.05 27.75
CA GLY A 303 2.13 3.81 28.02
C GLY A 303 2.52 3.14 26.70
N GLU A 304 3.58 2.33 26.75
CA GLU A 304 4.13 1.57 25.62
C GLU A 304 3.03 1.03 24.70
N ALA A 305 3.08 1.42 23.41
CA ALA A 305 2.10 0.99 22.43
C ALA A 305 2.16 -0.53 22.27
N ARG A 306 1.03 -1.22 22.46
CA ARG A 306 0.95 -2.69 22.45
C ARG A 306 0.55 -3.28 21.10
N VAL A 307 0.14 -2.43 20.17
CA VAL A 307 -0.28 -2.76 18.80
C VAL A 307 0.29 -1.70 17.86
N ARG A 308 0.75 -2.12 16.67
CA ARG A 308 1.22 -1.24 15.60
C ARG A 308 0.83 -1.79 14.22
N LEU A 309 0.89 -0.93 13.21
CA LEU A 309 0.67 -1.29 11.81
C LEU A 309 1.95 -1.09 11.00
N LYS A 310 2.31 -2.06 10.15
CA LYS A 310 3.48 -2.02 9.25
C LYS A 310 3.10 -2.30 7.80
N GLY A 311 3.92 -1.86 6.86
CA GLY A 311 3.75 -2.14 5.42
C GLY A 311 2.48 -1.55 4.79
N GLY A 312 1.98 -0.43 5.32
CA GLY A 312 0.85 0.33 4.78
C GLY A 312 1.29 1.66 4.19
N ALA A 313 0.67 2.13 3.10
CA ALA A 313 1.02 3.38 2.44
C ALA A 313 0.44 4.58 3.22
N HIS A 314 -0.78 4.42 3.72
CA HIS A 314 -1.51 5.41 4.51
C HIS A 314 -1.44 5.11 6.01
N PRO A 315 -1.60 6.13 6.87
CA PRO A 315 -1.80 5.91 8.29
C PRO A 315 -3.08 5.09 8.51
N GLY A 316 -3.07 4.17 9.47
CA GLY A 316 -4.25 3.35 9.75
C GLY A 316 -4.47 2.20 8.76
N GLU A 317 -3.52 1.92 7.88
CA GLU A 317 -3.49 0.65 7.15
C GLU A 317 -2.17 -0.08 7.37
N GLY A 318 -2.20 -1.41 7.36
CA GLY A 318 -1.00 -2.23 7.49
C GLY A 318 -1.27 -3.61 8.06
N ARG A 319 -0.21 -4.42 8.10
CA ARG A 319 -0.15 -5.67 8.86
C ARG A 319 -0.21 -5.36 10.35
N VAL A 320 -1.03 -6.12 11.08
CA VAL A 320 -1.18 -5.95 12.53
C VAL A 320 -0.06 -6.67 13.26
N GLU A 321 0.72 -5.91 14.03
CA GLU A 321 1.75 -6.44 14.91
C GLU A 321 1.43 -6.07 16.35
N VAL A 322 1.69 -7.00 17.27
CA VAL A 322 1.40 -6.86 18.70
C VAL A 322 2.65 -7.12 19.54
N LEU A 323 2.73 -6.44 20.67
CA LEU A 323 3.87 -6.54 21.58
C LEU A 323 3.60 -7.56 22.70
N LYS A 324 4.44 -8.60 22.79
CA LYS A 324 4.40 -9.61 23.85
C LYS A 324 5.79 -9.77 24.45
N ALA A 325 5.90 -9.58 25.78
CA ALA A 325 7.14 -9.75 26.54
C ALA A 325 8.35 -8.99 25.95
N GLY A 326 8.14 -7.77 25.43
CA GLY A 326 9.19 -6.93 24.84
C GLY A 326 9.57 -7.27 23.40
N THR A 327 8.87 -8.22 22.75
CA THR A 327 9.08 -8.61 21.35
C THR A 327 7.83 -8.37 20.52
N TRP A 328 7.99 -7.75 19.35
CA TRP A 328 6.93 -7.61 18.36
C TRP A 328 6.72 -8.90 17.60
N GLY A 329 5.46 -9.18 17.24
CA GLY A 329 5.09 -10.33 16.45
C GLY A 329 3.71 -10.14 15.81
N THR A 330 3.37 -10.98 14.85
CA THR A 330 2.18 -10.80 14.01
C THR A 330 0.94 -11.48 14.59
N VAL A 331 -0.20 -11.25 13.92
CA VAL A 331 -1.49 -11.87 14.24
C VAL A 331 -1.91 -12.75 13.05
N CYS A 332 -2.29 -14.01 13.30
CA CYS A 332 -2.78 -14.92 12.27
C CYS A 332 -4.22 -14.60 11.86
N ASP A 333 -4.53 -14.68 10.57
CA ASP A 333 -5.82 -14.33 9.97
C ASP A 333 -6.98 -15.31 10.25
N ARG A 334 -6.74 -16.41 10.96
CA ARG A 334 -7.78 -17.37 11.32
C ARG A 334 -8.85 -16.68 12.18
N LYS A 335 -10.10 -16.66 11.68
CA LYS A 335 -11.25 -15.97 12.29
C LYS A 335 -11.03 -14.45 12.46
N TRP A 336 -10.12 -13.86 11.68
CA TRP A 336 -9.96 -12.42 11.63
C TRP A 336 -11.16 -11.78 10.94
N ASP A 337 -11.83 -10.86 11.64
CA ASP A 337 -13.05 -10.22 11.16
C ASP A 337 -13.02 -8.70 11.32
N LEU A 338 -14.07 -8.05 10.79
CA LEU A 338 -14.19 -6.59 10.78
C LEU A 338 -14.34 -5.99 12.19
N GLN A 339 -14.85 -6.76 13.15
CA GLN A 339 -15.00 -6.29 14.53
C GLN A 339 -13.64 -6.24 15.22
N ALA A 340 -12.84 -7.31 15.09
CA ALA A 340 -11.47 -7.33 15.60
C ALA A 340 -10.59 -6.26 14.94
N ALA A 341 -10.71 -6.08 13.62
CA ALA A 341 -10.04 -5.00 12.91
C ALA A 341 -10.47 -3.62 13.44
N SER A 342 -11.75 -3.42 13.75
CA SER A 342 -12.25 -2.14 14.29
C SER A 342 -11.73 -1.86 15.70
N VAL A 343 -11.51 -2.89 16.53
CA VAL A 343 -10.83 -2.73 17.83
C VAL A 343 -9.41 -2.21 17.63
N VAL A 344 -8.64 -2.76 16.68
CA VAL A 344 -7.28 -2.27 16.34
C VAL A 344 -7.32 -0.81 15.88
N CYS A 345 -8.22 -0.48 14.96
CA CYS A 345 -8.35 0.88 14.45
C CYS A 345 -8.65 1.89 15.57
N ARG A 346 -9.58 1.56 16.46
CA ARG A 346 -9.95 2.43 17.59
C ARG A 346 -8.84 2.52 18.64
N GLU A 347 -8.15 1.41 18.95
CA GLU A 347 -7.00 1.38 19.85
C GLU A 347 -5.89 2.33 19.38
N LEU A 348 -5.66 2.40 18.07
CA LEU A 348 -4.69 3.29 17.44
C LEU A 348 -5.20 4.74 17.26
N GLY A 349 -6.44 5.01 17.65
CA GLY A 349 -7.04 6.35 17.58
C GLY A 349 -7.61 6.73 16.21
N PHE A 350 -7.84 5.75 15.33
CA PHE A 350 -8.62 5.92 14.10
C PHE A 350 -10.10 5.64 14.35
N GLY A 351 -10.90 5.66 13.29
CA GLY A 351 -12.31 5.27 13.36
C GLY A 351 -12.52 3.76 13.38
N SER A 352 -13.59 3.29 12.74
CA SER A 352 -13.85 1.86 12.52
C SER A 352 -12.96 1.31 11.40
N ALA A 353 -12.85 -0.02 11.34
CA ALA A 353 -12.20 -0.66 10.20
C ALA A 353 -13.09 -0.57 8.95
N ARG A 354 -12.49 -0.17 7.84
CA ARG A 354 -13.07 -0.31 6.51
C ARG A 354 -12.94 -1.75 6.02
N GLU A 355 -11.77 -2.37 6.24
CA GLU A 355 -11.48 -3.73 5.82
C GLU A 355 -10.70 -4.50 6.89
N ALA A 356 -11.04 -5.78 7.04
CA ALA A 356 -10.21 -6.78 7.71
C ALA A 356 -9.49 -7.60 6.63
N LEU A 357 -8.16 -7.47 6.58
CA LEU A 357 -7.34 -8.10 5.56
C LEU A 357 -6.76 -9.42 6.09
N SER A 358 -6.75 -10.42 5.22
CA SER A 358 -6.23 -11.77 5.44
C SER A 358 -5.20 -12.11 4.36
N GLY A 359 -4.44 -13.19 4.56
CA GLY A 359 -3.49 -13.70 3.58
C GLY A 359 -2.29 -12.78 3.35
N ALA A 360 -1.79 -12.11 4.39
CA ALA A 360 -0.64 -11.20 4.33
C ALA A 360 -0.75 -10.12 3.24
N ARG A 361 -1.97 -9.64 2.96
CA ARG A 361 -2.25 -8.61 1.94
C ARG A 361 -1.62 -7.24 2.23
N MET A 362 -1.00 -7.07 3.40
CA MET A 362 -0.22 -5.88 3.77
C MET A 362 1.27 -6.23 3.96
N GLY A 363 1.76 -7.26 3.27
CA GLY A 363 3.10 -7.80 3.42
C GLY A 363 3.19 -8.81 4.56
N GLN A 364 4.20 -9.68 4.49
CA GLN A 364 4.49 -10.70 5.50
C GLN A 364 5.37 -10.13 6.61
N GLY A 365 5.15 -10.56 7.85
CA GLY A 365 6.09 -10.35 8.94
C GLY A 365 7.21 -11.40 8.95
N MET A 366 8.10 -11.27 9.92
CA MET A 366 9.14 -12.25 10.23
C MET A 366 9.20 -12.48 11.74
N GLY A 367 9.50 -13.71 12.16
CA GLY A 367 9.69 -14.06 13.56
C GLY A 367 8.45 -14.67 14.19
N ALA A 368 8.06 -14.17 15.37
CA ALA A 368 6.99 -14.77 16.15
C ALA A 368 5.60 -14.33 15.66
N ILE A 369 4.66 -15.28 15.61
CA ILE A 369 3.22 -15.01 15.55
C ILE A 369 2.71 -15.09 16.99
N HIS A 370 2.05 -14.05 17.50
CA HIS A 370 1.67 -13.98 18.91
C HIS A 370 0.22 -14.33 19.19
N LEU A 371 -0.67 -14.09 18.22
CA LEU A 371 -2.12 -14.24 18.37
C LEU A 371 -2.72 -15.03 17.20
N SER A 372 -3.75 -15.82 17.47
CA SER A 372 -4.59 -16.49 16.48
C SER A 372 -6.02 -16.61 16.99
N GLU A 373 -6.99 -16.79 16.08
CA GLU A 373 -8.41 -16.94 16.39
C GLU A 373 -8.94 -15.82 17.30
N VAL A 374 -8.56 -14.58 16.97
CA VAL A 374 -8.99 -13.40 17.72
C VAL A 374 -10.48 -13.15 17.48
N ARG A 375 -11.27 -13.13 18.56
CA ARG A 375 -12.72 -12.96 18.50
C ARG A 375 -13.14 -11.82 19.42
N CYS A 376 -13.19 -10.62 18.86
CA CYS A 376 -13.63 -9.44 19.60
C CYS A 376 -15.16 -9.35 19.62
N SER A 377 -15.71 -8.76 20.68
CA SER A 377 -17.10 -8.30 20.77
C SER A 377 -17.29 -6.91 20.13
N GLY A 378 -16.19 -6.17 19.95
CA GLY A 378 -16.17 -4.82 19.37
C GLY A 378 -16.16 -3.70 20.42
N GLN A 379 -16.28 -4.01 21.72
CA GLN A 379 -16.22 -3.03 22.81
C GLN A 379 -14.86 -2.98 23.52
N GLU A 380 -13.97 -3.92 23.20
CA GLU A 380 -12.66 -4.01 23.83
C GLU A 380 -11.83 -2.74 23.59
N PRO A 381 -11.08 -2.25 24.60
CA PRO A 381 -10.21 -1.10 24.45
C PRO A 381 -8.88 -1.44 23.76
N SER A 382 -8.50 -2.72 23.72
CA SER A 382 -7.29 -3.22 23.08
C SER A 382 -7.50 -4.62 22.52
N LEU A 383 -6.77 -4.96 21.47
CA LEU A 383 -6.80 -6.29 20.85
C LEU A 383 -6.45 -7.41 21.86
N TRP A 384 -5.57 -7.12 22.83
CA TRP A 384 -5.19 -8.06 23.88
C TRP A 384 -6.33 -8.41 24.85
N ASN A 385 -7.40 -7.61 24.89
CA ASN A 385 -8.58 -7.88 25.70
C ASN A 385 -9.59 -8.78 24.98
N CYS A 386 -9.43 -9.01 23.68
CA CYS A 386 -10.29 -9.93 22.94
C CYS A 386 -9.90 -11.39 23.28
N PRO A 387 -10.89 -12.29 23.40
CA PRO A 387 -10.65 -13.73 23.39
C PRO A 387 -9.76 -14.15 22.20
N HIS A 388 -8.69 -14.89 22.49
CA HIS A 388 -7.72 -15.37 21.49
C HIS A 388 -7.09 -16.70 21.93
N LYS A 389 -6.52 -17.43 20.97
CA LYS A 389 -5.75 -18.66 21.21
C LYS A 389 -4.26 -18.33 21.26
N ASN A 390 -3.54 -18.94 22.23
CA ASN A 390 -2.08 -18.97 22.19
C ASN A 390 -1.63 -19.93 21.09
N ILE A 391 -0.70 -19.46 20.25
CA ILE A 391 -0.28 -20.18 19.05
C ILE A 391 1.06 -20.91 19.26
N THR A 392 1.21 -22.08 18.62
CA THR A 392 2.48 -22.78 18.43
C THR A 392 2.97 -22.57 16.98
N ALA A 393 4.27 -22.69 16.72
CA ALA A 393 4.85 -22.40 15.40
C ALA A 393 4.24 -23.22 14.23
N GLU A 394 3.67 -24.39 14.52
CA GLU A 394 3.05 -25.29 13.53
C GLU A 394 1.61 -24.89 13.16
N ASP A 395 0.98 -23.99 13.91
CA ASP A 395 -0.42 -23.63 13.71
C ASP A 395 -0.61 -22.62 12.55
N CYS A 396 0.31 -21.69 12.31
CA CYS A 396 0.14 -20.63 11.30
C CYS A 396 1.49 -20.17 10.71
N SER A 397 1.45 -19.69 9.48
CA SER A 397 2.60 -19.15 8.74
C SER A 397 2.41 -17.66 8.45
N HIS A 398 3.50 -16.96 8.14
CA HIS A 398 3.46 -15.52 7.81
C HIS A 398 2.67 -15.19 6.54
N SER A 399 2.45 -16.16 5.64
CA SER A 399 1.50 -16.03 4.51
C SER A 399 0.05 -15.78 4.95
N ARG A 400 -0.23 -15.89 6.24
CA ARG A 400 -1.54 -15.69 6.87
C ARG A 400 -1.56 -14.55 7.88
N ASP A 401 -0.60 -13.63 7.81
CA ASP A 401 -0.61 -12.46 8.68
C ASP A 401 -1.84 -11.57 8.38
N ALA A 402 -2.51 -11.16 9.46
CA ALA A 402 -3.69 -10.31 9.41
C ALA A 402 -3.31 -8.84 9.23
N GLY A 403 -4.16 -8.10 8.51
CA GLY A 403 -4.02 -6.67 8.29
C GLY A 403 -5.33 -5.93 8.49
N VAL A 404 -5.25 -4.60 8.50
CA VAL A 404 -6.42 -3.71 8.59
C VAL A 404 -6.29 -2.53 7.63
N ARG A 405 -7.44 -1.98 7.24
CA ARG A 405 -7.57 -0.62 6.71
C ARG A 405 -8.61 0.12 7.54
N CYS A 406 -8.20 1.20 8.20
CA CYS A 406 -9.05 2.01 9.05
C CYS A 406 -9.68 3.17 8.28
N ASN A 407 -10.85 3.61 8.74
CA ASN A 407 -11.41 4.89 8.29
C ASN A 407 -10.61 6.05 8.88
N LEU A 408 -10.35 7.07 8.07
CA LEU A 408 -9.54 8.23 8.41
C LEU A 408 -10.36 9.51 8.22
N PRO A 409 -10.17 10.53 9.07
CA PRO A 409 -10.92 11.77 8.95
C PRO A 409 -10.45 12.57 7.73
N TYR A 410 -11.41 13.12 6.99
CA TYR A 410 -11.13 13.95 5.83
C TYR A 410 -10.47 15.28 6.23
N THR A 411 -9.17 15.43 5.93
CA THR A 411 -8.39 16.63 6.27
C THR A 411 -8.24 17.61 5.11
N GLY A 412 -8.56 17.19 3.87
CA GLY A 412 -8.44 18.01 2.66
C GLY A 412 -7.01 18.31 2.21
N VAL A 413 -6.00 17.70 2.84
CA VAL A 413 -4.58 17.87 2.48
C VAL A 413 -4.26 17.40 1.06
N GLU A 414 -4.98 16.39 0.57
CA GLU A 414 -4.90 15.87 -0.81
C GLU A 414 -5.14 16.95 -1.87
N THR A 415 -5.95 17.98 -1.58
CA THR A 415 -6.29 19.04 -2.55
C THR A 415 -5.22 20.12 -2.67
N LYS A 416 -4.21 20.10 -1.79
CA LYS A 416 -3.11 21.08 -1.79
C LYS A 416 -2.02 20.77 -2.81
N ILE A 417 -1.95 19.54 -3.31
CA ILE A 417 -0.99 19.15 -4.34
C ILE A 417 -1.71 18.46 -5.48
N ARG A 418 -1.09 18.44 -6.66
CA ARG A 418 -1.58 17.67 -7.81
C ARG A 418 -0.43 17.18 -8.67
N LEU A 419 -0.70 16.13 -9.44
CA LEU A 419 0.18 15.70 -10.52
C LEU A 419 -0.22 16.36 -11.83
N SER A 420 0.78 16.82 -12.58
CA SER A 420 0.62 17.52 -13.86
C SER A 420 1.57 16.92 -14.90
N GLY A 421 1.07 16.71 -16.11
CA GLY A 421 1.76 15.87 -17.10
C GLY A 421 1.49 14.39 -16.86
N GLY A 422 2.52 13.55 -17.04
CA GLY A 422 2.38 12.10 -16.89
C GLY A 422 1.63 11.41 -18.04
N ARG A 423 1.88 10.11 -18.24
CA ARG A 423 1.06 9.26 -19.12
C ARG A 423 -0.11 8.62 -18.39
N SER A 424 -0.14 8.71 -17.06
CA SER A 424 -1.19 8.15 -16.21
C SER A 424 -1.47 9.04 -14.99
N ARG A 425 -2.55 8.73 -14.26
CA ARG A 425 -2.91 9.42 -13.01
C ARG A 425 -1.91 9.19 -11.85
N HIS A 426 -1.00 8.22 -11.99
CA HIS A 426 -0.04 7.84 -10.96
C HIS A 426 1.35 8.44 -11.16
N GLU A 427 1.55 9.25 -12.20
CA GLU A 427 2.85 9.88 -12.45
C GLU A 427 2.70 11.31 -12.92
N GLY A 428 3.70 12.12 -12.59
CA GLY A 428 3.77 13.49 -13.09
C GLY A 428 4.63 14.39 -12.24
N ARG A 429 4.74 15.65 -12.69
CA ARG A 429 5.37 16.71 -11.93
C ARG A 429 4.46 17.10 -10.76
N VAL A 430 5.04 17.29 -9.59
CA VAL A 430 4.30 17.69 -8.39
C VAL A 430 4.12 19.21 -8.39
N GLU A 431 2.86 19.65 -8.41
CA GLU A 431 2.50 21.05 -8.29
C GLU A 431 1.81 21.29 -6.94
N VAL A 432 2.22 22.35 -6.23
CA VAL A 432 1.67 22.74 -4.93
C VAL A 432 0.82 23.99 -5.03
N GLN A 433 -0.29 24.00 -4.30
CA GLN A 433 -1.24 25.09 -4.24
C GLN A 433 -0.75 26.21 -3.31
N ILE A 434 -0.81 27.46 -3.79
CA ILE A 434 -0.36 28.64 -3.04
C ILE A 434 -1.42 29.74 -3.14
N GLY A 435 -1.46 30.60 -2.14
CA GLY A 435 -2.30 31.79 -2.10
C GLY A 435 -3.53 31.64 -1.21
N GLY A 436 -4.21 32.76 -0.98
CA GLY A 436 -5.40 32.83 -0.14
C GLY A 436 -6.71 32.65 -0.91
N PRO A 437 -7.87 32.74 -0.22
CA PRO A 437 -9.18 32.68 -0.84
C PRO A 437 -9.33 33.78 -1.90
N GLY A 438 -9.53 33.40 -3.16
CA GLY A 438 -9.75 34.32 -4.29
C GLY A 438 -8.57 34.50 -5.25
N SER A 439 -7.38 34.01 -4.92
CA SER A 439 -6.19 34.08 -5.78
C SER A 439 -5.33 32.81 -5.65
N VAL A 440 -5.94 31.65 -5.86
CA VAL A 440 -5.26 30.36 -5.84
C VAL A 440 -4.40 30.23 -7.09
N ARG A 441 -3.11 29.96 -6.92
CA ARG A 441 -2.17 29.66 -8.00
C ARG A 441 -1.40 28.38 -7.69
N TRP A 442 -0.89 27.75 -8.73
CA TRP A 442 -0.03 26.57 -8.62
C TRP A 442 1.43 26.97 -8.79
N GLY A 443 2.33 26.29 -8.08
CA GLY A 443 3.77 26.43 -8.23
C GLY A 443 4.48 25.08 -8.19
N LEU A 444 5.76 25.09 -8.55
CA LEU A 444 6.61 23.90 -8.65
C LEU A 444 7.45 23.71 -7.39
N ILE A 445 7.90 22.48 -7.17
CA ILE A 445 8.84 22.14 -6.10
C ILE A 445 10.23 21.95 -6.72
N CYS A 446 11.27 22.51 -6.10
CA CYS A 446 12.66 22.32 -6.52
C CYS A 446 13.03 20.83 -6.48
N GLY A 447 13.66 20.31 -7.54
CA GLY A 447 14.08 18.91 -7.62
C GLY A 447 15.37 18.59 -6.87
N ASP A 448 16.10 19.60 -6.37
CA ASP A 448 17.34 19.37 -5.61
C ASP A 448 17.07 18.55 -4.34
N ASP A 449 17.86 17.50 -4.12
CA ASP A 449 17.74 16.55 -3.01
C ASP A 449 16.37 15.83 -2.92
N TRP A 450 15.51 15.91 -3.95
CA TRP A 450 14.24 15.20 -3.96
C TRP A 450 14.47 13.69 -4.08
N GLY A 451 14.04 12.93 -3.06
CA GLY A 451 14.27 11.50 -2.94
C GLY A 451 13.00 10.67 -2.87
N THR A 452 13.18 9.41 -2.48
CA THR A 452 12.10 8.43 -2.35
C THR A 452 11.17 8.77 -1.18
N LEU A 453 11.71 9.25 -0.05
CA LEU A 453 10.89 9.58 1.13
C LEU A 453 9.93 10.75 0.88
N GLU A 454 10.38 11.79 0.19
CA GLU A 454 9.51 12.90 -0.22
C GLU A 454 8.44 12.43 -1.20
N ALA A 455 8.83 11.57 -2.16
CA ALA A 455 7.90 10.98 -3.10
C ALA A 455 6.84 10.11 -2.39
N MET A 456 7.22 9.34 -1.38
CA MET A 456 6.30 8.54 -0.56
C MET A 456 5.25 9.42 0.10
N VAL A 457 5.67 10.55 0.68
CA VAL A 457 4.74 11.52 1.30
C VAL A 457 3.81 12.13 0.26
N ALA A 458 4.31 12.47 -0.93
CA ALA A 458 3.49 13.01 -2.01
C ALA A 458 2.45 12.00 -2.53
N CYS A 459 2.85 10.76 -2.81
CA CYS A 459 1.95 9.69 -3.27
C CYS A 459 0.90 9.35 -2.22
N ARG A 460 1.30 9.26 -0.94
CA ARG A 460 0.38 9.10 0.19
C ARG A 460 -0.59 10.27 0.30
N GLN A 461 -0.11 11.51 0.22
CA GLN A 461 -0.96 12.70 0.33
C GLN A 461 -2.00 12.75 -0.80
N LEU A 462 -1.68 12.25 -1.98
CA LEU A 462 -2.57 12.17 -3.14
C LEU A 462 -3.56 11.00 -3.09
N GLY A 463 -3.44 10.07 -2.13
CA GLY A 463 -4.27 8.87 -2.12
C GLY A 463 -3.86 7.82 -3.16
N LEU A 464 -2.59 7.82 -3.61
CA LEU A 464 -2.08 6.98 -4.71
C LEU A 464 -1.15 5.86 -4.23
N GLY A 465 -1.17 5.53 -2.93
CA GLY A 465 -0.34 4.49 -2.34
C GLY A 465 1.10 4.92 -2.08
N TYR A 466 2.04 4.04 -2.42
CA TYR A 466 3.49 4.22 -2.26
C TYR A 466 4.07 5.00 -3.43
N ALA A 467 5.28 5.53 -3.25
CA ALA A 467 6.12 5.92 -4.38
C ALA A 467 6.80 4.68 -4.95
N SER A 468 6.91 4.60 -6.27
CA SER A 468 7.89 3.74 -6.93
C SER A 468 9.18 4.51 -7.21
N HIS A 469 9.06 5.80 -7.59
CA HIS A 469 10.21 6.65 -7.89
C HIS A 469 10.00 8.12 -7.48
N GLY A 470 11.05 8.71 -6.90
CA GLY A 470 11.21 10.16 -6.77
C GLY A 470 12.16 10.69 -7.86
N LEU A 471 11.71 11.72 -8.59
CA LEU A 471 12.40 12.24 -9.77
C LEU A 471 12.83 13.69 -9.52
N GLN A 472 14.11 13.97 -9.76
CA GLN A 472 14.68 15.31 -9.62
C GLN A 472 14.57 16.15 -10.90
N GLU A 473 14.32 15.50 -12.04
CA GLU A 473 14.20 16.14 -13.35
C GLU A 473 12.96 15.62 -14.09
N THR A 474 12.15 16.55 -14.59
CA THR A 474 10.81 16.29 -15.15
C THR A 474 10.61 16.91 -16.53
N TRP A 475 11.70 17.11 -17.27
CA TRP A 475 11.69 17.77 -18.58
C TRP A 475 10.82 17.07 -19.64
N TYR A 476 10.55 15.77 -19.46
CA TYR A 476 9.74 14.94 -20.36
C TYR A 476 8.23 15.02 -20.07
N TRP A 477 7.82 15.68 -18.98
CA TRP A 477 6.42 15.99 -18.69
C TRP A 477 6.14 17.46 -19.01
N ASP A 478 6.09 17.79 -20.30
CA ASP A 478 5.86 19.15 -20.76
C ASP A 478 4.37 19.39 -21.04
N SER A 479 3.68 20.07 -20.12
CA SER A 479 2.26 20.42 -20.32
C SER A 479 1.70 21.52 -19.41
N GLY A 480 2.52 22.27 -18.67
CA GLY A 480 2.05 23.23 -17.67
C GLY A 480 2.36 24.69 -18.00
N ASN A 481 1.39 25.59 -17.79
CA ASN A 481 1.63 27.05 -17.72
C ASN A 481 2.35 27.48 -16.43
N VAL A 482 2.66 26.54 -15.54
CA VAL A 482 3.27 26.77 -14.24
C VAL A 482 4.78 26.68 -14.37
N THR A 483 5.47 27.80 -14.12
CA THR A 483 6.93 27.90 -14.28
C THR A 483 7.66 28.26 -12.99
N GLU A 484 6.97 28.86 -12.03
CA GLU A 484 7.57 29.37 -10.80
C GLU A 484 7.80 28.24 -9.80
N VAL A 485 9.04 28.12 -9.29
CA VAL A 485 9.38 27.25 -8.16
C VAL A 485 9.08 27.99 -6.86
N VAL A 486 8.32 27.35 -5.98
CA VAL A 486 7.71 28.00 -4.81
C VAL A 486 8.02 27.29 -3.49
N MET A 487 8.56 26.09 -3.57
CA MET A 487 8.95 25.25 -2.44
C MET A 487 10.30 24.61 -2.76
N SER A 488 11.21 24.56 -1.80
CA SER A 488 12.50 23.90 -1.98
C SER A 488 13.09 23.37 -0.67
N GLY A 489 14.11 22.52 -0.79
CA GLY A 489 14.78 21.90 0.36
C GLY A 489 13.85 20.99 1.16
N VAL A 490 12.88 20.36 0.50
CA VAL A 490 11.92 19.45 1.13
C VAL A 490 12.68 18.20 1.57
N ARG A 491 12.61 17.90 2.86
CA ARG A 491 13.19 16.71 3.49
C ARG A 491 12.17 16.12 4.44
N CYS A 492 11.72 14.91 4.12
CA CYS A 492 10.73 14.19 4.87
C CYS A 492 11.37 13.05 5.67
N ALA A 493 10.82 12.75 6.83
CA ALA A 493 11.11 11.51 7.56
C ALA A 493 10.41 10.30 6.92
N GLY A 494 9.35 10.54 6.13
CA GLY A 494 8.54 9.51 5.48
C GLY A 494 7.26 9.18 6.24
N THR A 495 7.03 9.77 7.42
CA THR A 495 5.82 9.58 8.25
C THR A 495 4.80 10.72 8.12
N GLU A 496 5.17 11.81 7.45
CA GLU A 496 4.35 13.01 7.32
C GLU A 496 3.09 12.76 6.49
N LEU A 497 1.98 13.43 6.84
CA LEU A 497 0.70 13.30 6.11
C LEU A 497 0.63 14.16 4.85
N SER A 498 1.50 15.17 4.77
CA SER A 498 1.56 16.10 3.65
C SER A 498 2.94 16.71 3.53
N LEU A 499 3.33 17.11 2.32
CA LEU A 499 4.63 17.78 2.06
C LEU A 499 4.84 19.05 2.89
N ASP A 500 3.77 19.79 3.22
CA ASP A 500 3.81 20.99 4.08
C ASP A 500 4.30 20.69 5.53
N GLN A 501 4.28 19.42 5.95
CA GLN A 501 4.74 19.00 7.29
C GLN A 501 6.21 18.58 7.31
N CYS A 502 6.79 18.30 6.14
CA CYS A 502 8.20 17.97 6.02
C CYS A 502 9.06 19.19 6.33
N ALA A 503 10.33 18.98 6.68
CA ALA A 503 11.25 20.09 6.79
C ALA A 503 11.45 20.69 5.40
N HIS A 504 11.16 21.98 5.22
CA HIS A 504 11.37 22.67 3.95
C HIS A 504 11.76 24.13 4.19
N HIS A 505 12.38 24.76 3.19
CA HIS A 505 12.62 26.20 3.25
C HIS A 505 11.27 26.93 3.26
N GLY A 506 11.11 27.92 4.15
CA GLY A 506 9.85 28.65 4.32
C GLY A 506 9.47 29.51 3.11
N THR A 507 9.40 30.84 3.28
CA THR A 507 9.05 31.74 2.17
C THR A 507 10.20 31.99 1.20
N HIS A 508 11.44 31.64 1.58
CA HIS A 508 12.63 31.85 0.77
C HIS A 508 13.01 30.57 0.01
N VAL A 509 12.76 30.56 -1.29
CA VAL A 509 13.12 29.44 -2.17
C VAL A 509 14.60 29.53 -2.53
N THR A 510 15.35 28.49 -2.18
CA THR A 510 16.74 28.31 -2.62
C THR A 510 16.80 27.03 -3.46
N CYS A 511 17.19 27.16 -4.73
CA CYS A 511 17.27 26.06 -5.69
C CYS A 511 18.47 26.32 -6.60
N LYS A 512 19.39 25.36 -6.73
CA LYS A 512 20.60 25.50 -7.57
C LYS A 512 20.21 25.71 -9.03
N ARG A 513 19.15 25.02 -9.47
CA ARG A 513 18.63 25.07 -10.83
C ARG A 513 17.13 25.37 -10.81
N THR A 514 16.74 26.58 -11.22
CA THR A 514 15.33 27.04 -11.19
C THR A 514 14.55 26.77 -12.48
N GLY A 515 15.18 26.13 -13.47
CA GLY A 515 14.49 25.76 -14.70
C GLY A 515 13.37 24.75 -14.43
N THR A 516 12.25 24.86 -15.16
CA THR A 516 11.09 23.95 -15.06
C THR A 516 11.44 22.47 -15.27
N ARG A 517 12.59 22.21 -15.88
CA ARG A 517 13.17 20.87 -16.10
C ARG A 517 13.70 20.21 -14.82
N PHE A 518 14.11 20.99 -13.82
CA PHE A 518 14.75 20.52 -12.59
C PHE A 518 13.79 20.62 -11.39
N THR A 519 12.57 20.15 -11.60
CA THR A 519 11.51 20.20 -10.60
C THR A 519 11.12 18.80 -10.18
N ALA A 520 10.57 18.69 -8.96
CA ALA A 520 10.24 17.41 -8.38
C ALA A 520 9.10 16.70 -9.10
N GLY A 521 9.27 15.40 -9.29
CA GLY A 521 8.28 14.51 -9.87
C GLY A 521 8.16 13.23 -9.07
N VAL A 522 7.03 12.54 -9.27
CA VAL A 522 6.78 11.25 -8.63
C VAL A 522 6.16 10.27 -9.61
N ILE A 523 6.43 8.99 -9.35
CA ILE A 523 5.67 7.86 -9.88
C ILE A 523 5.18 7.08 -8.67
N CYS A 524 3.88 6.85 -8.60
CA CYS A 524 3.20 6.19 -7.50
C CYS A 524 2.75 4.78 -7.89
N SER A 525 2.57 3.93 -6.89
CA SER A 525 2.13 2.53 -7.03
C SER A 525 1.31 2.12 -5.81
N GLU A 526 0.31 1.27 -6.00
CA GLU A 526 -0.48 0.72 -4.90
C GLU A 526 0.29 -0.35 -4.09
N THR A 527 1.43 -0.80 -4.60
CA THR A 527 2.28 -1.84 -3.98
C THR A 527 3.75 -1.43 -3.97
N ALA A 528 4.50 -1.93 -2.99
CA ALA A 528 5.94 -1.76 -2.86
C ALA A 528 6.57 -3.04 -2.26
N SER A 529 7.86 -3.24 -2.51
CA SER A 529 8.69 -4.28 -1.86
C SER A 529 8.91 -3.99 -0.37
N ASP A 530 9.39 -4.95 0.40
CA ASP A 530 9.78 -4.80 1.81
C ASP A 530 10.93 -5.75 2.11
N LEU A 531 12.15 -5.23 2.25
CA LEU A 531 13.36 -6.02 2.41
C LEU A 531 13.71 -6.20 3.88
N LEU A 532 13.82 -7.46 4.31
CA LEU A 532 14.29 -7.81 5.65
C LEU A 532 15.54 -8.70 5.60
N LEU A 533 16.47 -8.42 6.49
CA LEU A 533 17.62 -9.30 6.73
C LEU A 533 17.24 -10.46 7.66
N HIS A 534 17.61 -11.68 7.31
CA HIS A 534 17.50 -12.83 8.21
C HIS A 534 18.58 -12.77 9.31
N SER A 535 18.22 -12.15 10.44
CA SER A 535 19.15 -11.88 11.55
C SER A 535 19.80 -13.14 12.18
N ALA A 536 19.07 -14.27 12.26
CA ALA A 536 19.61 -15.51 12.81
C ALA A 536 20.78 -16.07 11.98
N LEU A 537 20.67 -16.03 10.65
CA LEU A 537 21.72 -16.52 9.76
C LEU A 537 23.03 -15.75 9.92
N VAL A 538 22.95 -14.43 10.12
CA VAL A 538 24.14 -13.59 10.39
C VAL A 538 24.83 -14.04 11.67
N GLN A 539 24.05 -14.34 12.72
CA GLN A 539 24.56 -14.83 13.99
C GLN A 539 25.26 -16.20 13.85
N GLU A 540 24.62 -17.12 13.13
CA GLU A 540 25.08 -18.51 12.99
C GLU A 540 26.33 -18.64 12.11
N THR A 541 26.48 -17.75 11.13
CA THR A 541 27.55 -17.83 10.12
C THR A 541 28.70 -16.84 10.36
N ALA A 542 28.69 -16.11 11.49
CA ALA A 542 29.74 -15.15 11.80
C ALA A 542 31.06 -15.82 12.24
N TYR A 543 32.17 -15.50 11.57
CA TYR A 543 33.51 -15.95 11.97
C TYR A 543 34.62 -14.97 11.54
N ILE A 544 35.82 -15.13 12.12
CA ILE A 544 37.02 -14.38 11.72
C ILE A 544 37.90 -15.23 10.81
N GLU A 545 38.42 -14.61 9.75
CA GLU A 545 39.45 -15.17 8.87
C GLU A 545 40.65 -14.20 8.78
N ASP A 546 41.86 -14.70 8.98
CA ASP A 546 43.09 -13.97 8.64
C ASP A 546 43.50 -14.36 7.20
N ARG A 547 43.27 -13.48 6.22
CA ARG A 547 43.48 -13.76 4.80
C ARG A 547 44.69 -13.00 4.26
N PRO A 548 45.62 -13.67 3.55
CA PRO A 548 46.79 -13.00 2.97
C PRO A 548 46.40 -12.08 1.80
N LEU A 549 47.15 -11.00 1.66
CA LEU A 549 46.85 -9.91 0.72
C LEU A 549 46.87 -10.35 -0.75
N HIS A 550 47.71 -11.30 -1.16
CA HIS A 550 47.69 -11.80 -2.55
C HIS A 550 46.36 -12.41 -2.98
N MET A 551 45.48 -12.79 -2.05
CA MET A 551 44.14 -13.30 -2.34
C MET A 551 43.04 -12.21 -2.27
N LEU A 552 43.42 -10.94 -2.11
CA LEU A 552 42.51 -9.82 -1.85
C LEU A 552 42.66 -8.67 -2.86
N TYR A 553 43.33 -8.88 -3.99
CA TYR A 553 43.49 -7.83 -5.02
C TYR A 553 42.13 -7.28 -5.50
N CYS A 554 41.22 -8.19 -5.85
CA CYS A 554 39.87 -7.86 -6.27
C CYS A 554 39.08 -7.08 -5.21
N ALA A 555 39.11 -7.56 -3.97
CA ALA A 555 38.47 -6.88 -2.85
C ALA A 555 39.07 -5.49 -2.58
N ALA A 556 40.37 -5.28 -2.85
CA ALA A 556 41.00 -3.97 -2.71
C ALA A 556 40.55 -3.00 -3.82
N GLU A 557 40.40 -3.48 -5.05
CA GLU A 557 39.88 -2.69 -6.18
C GLU A 557 38.42 -2.26 -5.95
N GLU A 558 37.60 -3.13 -5.38
CA GLU A 558 36.22 -2.82 -4.97
C GLU A 558 36.09 -1.99 -3.69
N ASN A 559 37.21 -1.59 -3.09
CA ASN A 559 37.26 -0.89 -1.80
C ASN A 559 36.64 -1.65 -0.61
N CYS A 560 36.61 -2.98 -0.64
CA CYS A 560 36.06 -3.81 0.43
C CYS A 560 37.03 -4.04 1.62
N LEU A 561 38.19 -3.40 1.61
CA LEU A 561 39.18 -3.46 2.69
C LEU A 561 39.26 -2.11 3.39
N ALA A 562 39.63 -2.11 4.66
CA ALA A 562 39.81 -0.85 5.39
C ALA A 562 40.93 -0.01 4.77
N SER A 563 40.89 1.30 4.98
CA SER A 563 41.82 2.25 4.34
C SER A 563 43.30 1.96 4.61
N SER A 564 43.63 1.33 5.75
CA SER A 564 44.99 0.89 6.09
C SER A 564 45.54 -0.21 5.17
N ALA A 565 44.68 -0.94 4.44
CA ALA A 565 45.11 -1.93 3.47
C ALA A 565 45.92 -1.30 2.32
N ARG A 566 45.70 -0.02 2.00
CA ARG A 566 46.44 0.71 0.93
C ARG A 566 47.94 0.85 1.23
N SER A 567 48.31 0.89 2.51
CA SER A 567 49.71 0.99 2.96
C SER A 567 50.25 -0.32 3.52
N ALA A 568 49.52 -1.43 3.38
CA ALA A 568 49.94 -2.74 3.86
C ALA A 568 51.06 -3.33 2.98
N ASN A 569 51.75 -4.35 3.50
CA ASN A 569 52.86 -5.01 2.81
C ASN A 569 52.36 -6.00 1.74
N TRP A 570 51.88 -5.52 0.60
CA TRP A 570 51.46 -6.37 -0.52
C TRP A 570 52.66 -7.08 -1.18
N PRO A 571 52.55 -8.36 -1.57
CA PRO A 571 51.45 -9.32 -1.39
C PRO A 571 51.45 -10.12 -0.07
N TYR A 572 52.44 -9.92 0.81
CA TYR A 572 52.78 -10.83 1.91
C TYR A 572 52.07 -10.56 3.25
N GLY A 573 51.46 -9.39 3.41
CA GLY A 573 50.67 -9.03 4.59
C GLY A 573 49.37 -9.83 4.68
N HIS A 574 48.66 -9.64 5.80
CA HIS A 574 47.38 -10.27 6.06
C HIS A 574 46.36 -9.22 6.46
N ARG A 575 45.08 -9.51 6.21
CA ARG A 575 43.94 -8.75 6.74
C ARG A 575 43.08 -9.68 7.58
N ARG A 576 42.54 -9.14 8.67
CA ARG A 576 41.60 -9.84 9.53
C ARG A 576 40.18 -9.45 9.15
N LEU A 577 39.40 -10.42 8.72
CA LEU A 577 38.07 -10.22 8.14
C LEU A 577 37.02 -10.86 9.05
N LEU A 578 36.02 -10.09 9.46
CA LEU A 578 34.80 -10.61 10.09
C LEU A 578 33.80 -10.95 8.99
N ARG A 579 33.60 -12.25 8.72
CA ARG A 579 32.67 -12.75 7.71
C ARG A 579 31.35 -13.16 8.33
N PHE A 580 30.29 -13.09 7.54
CA PHE A 580 28.93 -13.56 7.87
C PHE A 580 28.08 -13.63 6.59
N SER A 581 27.01 -14.42 6.57
CA SER A 581 26.10 -14.47 5.42
C SER A 581 24.98 -13.45 5.57
N SER A 582 24.56 -12.84 4.46
CA SER A 582 23.40 -11.95 4.39
C SER A 582 22.32 -12.57 3.51
N GLN A 583 21.19 -12.91 4.10
CA GLN A 583 20.00 -13.36 3.37
C GLN A 583 18.92 -12.28 3.45
N ILE A 584 18.57 -11.71 2.31
CA ILE A 584 17.63 -10.59 2.20
C ILE A 584 16.33 -11.10 1.61
N HIS A 585 15.27 -11.09 2.41
CA HIS A 585 13.92 -11.51 2.01
C HIS A 585 13.15 -10.33 1.44
N ASN A 586 12.36 -10.55 0.39
CA ASN A 586 11.32 -9.60 -0.01
C ASN A 586 9.96 -10.07 0.52
N LEU A 587 9.50 -9.45 1.60
CA LEU A 587 8.24 -9.75 2.27
C LEU A 587 7.13 -8.73 1.96
N GLY A 588 7.38 -7.86 0.96
CA GLY A 588 6.45 -6.82 0.56
C GLY A 588 5.33 -7.32 -0.34
N ARG A 589 4.82 -6.43 -1.19
CA ARG A 589 3.73 -6.69 -2.14
C ARG A 589 4.11 -6.52 -3.61
N ALA A 590 5.35 -6.11 -3.87
CA ALA A 590 5.89 -5.98 -5.21
C ALA A 590 7.32 -6.52 -5.25
N ASP A 591 7.75 -6.95 -6.43
CA ASP A 591 9.14 -7.36 -6.66
C ASP A 591 10.07 -6.17 -6.37
N PHE A 592 11.15 -6.41 -5.62
CA PHE A 592 12.20 -5.41 -5.47
C PHE A 592 13.01 -5.36 -6.76
N ARG A 593 13.21 -4.17 -7.32
CA ARG A 593 13.96 -3.99 -8.57
C ARG A 593 14.96 -2.86 -8.46
N PRO A 594 16.15 -3.00 -9.10
CA PRO A 594 17.12 -1.93 -9.12
C PRO A 594 16.53 -0.68 -9.79
N LYS A 595 16.83 0.50 -9.23
CA LYS A 595 16.35 1.79 -9.76
C LYS A 595 16.80 2.02 -11.20
N ALA A 596 18.01 1.56 -11.53
CA ALA A 596 18.66 1.82 -12.79
C ALA A 596 18.58 0.60 -13.72
N GLY A 597 18.33 0.83 -15.00
CA GLY A 597 18.21 -0.24 -15.99
C GLY A 597 19.57 -0.80 -16.42
N ARG A 598 19.55 -1.89 -17.18
CA ARG A 598 20.74 -2.65 -17.65
C ARG A 598 21.90 -1.82 -18.19
N HIS A 599 21.62 -0.68 -18.82
CA HIS A 599 22.63 0.22 -19.41
C HIS A 599 23.55 0.90 -18.38
N SER A 600 23.14 0.92 -17.11
CA SER A 600 23.88 1.53 -16.00
C SER A 600 24.59 0.51 -15.12
N TRP A 601 24.36 -0.79 -15.35
CA TRP A 601 24.96 -1.84 -14.54
C TRP A 601 26.44 -1.96 -14.87
N VAL A 602 27.25 -2.12 -13.84
CA VAL A 602 28.72 -2.18 -13.97
C VAL A 602 29.15 -3.64 -13.91
N TRP A 603 29.87 -4.10 -14.93
CA TRP A 603 30.47 -5.43 -14.90
C TRP A 603 31.65 -5.43 -13.94
N HIS A 604 31.70 -6.44 -13.07
CA HIS A 604 32.84 -6.63 -12.19
C HIS A 604 33.67 -7.85 -12.59
N GLU A 605 34.88 -7.60 -13.09
CA GLU A 605 35.77 -8.63 -13.66
C GLU A 605 36.14 -9.71 -12.64
N CYS A 606 36.31 -9.33 -11.37
CA CYS A 606 36.65 -10.26 -10.31
C CYS A 606 35.56 -11.25 -9.96
N HIS A 607 34.30 -10.93 -10.27
CA HIS A 607 33.15 -11.75 -9.87
C HIS A 607 32.36 -12.32 -11.05
N GLY A 608 32.69 -11.91 -12.27
CA GLY A 608 32.12 -12.50 -13.47
C GLY A 608 30.62 -12.21 -13.67
N HIS A 609 30.10 -11.10 -13.15
CA HIS A 609 28.72 -10.66 -13.37
C HIS A 609 28.55 -9.13 -13.20
N TYR A 610 27.33 -8.63 -13.40
CA TYR A 610 26.97 -7.22 -13.34
C TYR A 610 26.37 -6.81 -11.99
N HIS A 611 26.87 -5.71 -11.43
CA HIS A 611 26.29 -5.04 -10.27
C HIS A 611 25.21 -4.04 -10.71
N SER A 612 23.99 -4.14 -10.18
CA SER A 612 22.85 -3.27 -10.53
C SER A 612 22.61 -2.10 -9.56
N MET A 613 23.27 -2.11 -8.40
CA MET A 613 23.31 -1.08 -7.37
C MET A 613 24.71 -1.01 -6.77
N ASP A 614 25.25 0.21 -6.64
CA ASP A 614 26.61 0.44 -6.14
C ASP A 614 26.75 0.10 -4.65
N ILE A 615 25.73 0.39 -3.84
CA ILE A 615 25.69 0.07 -2.40
C ILE A 615 24.32 -0.52 -2.09
N PHE A 616 24.26 -1.83 -1.91
CA PHE A 616 23.03 -2.51 -1.49
C PHE A 616 22.95 -2.66 0.02
N THR A 617 24.09 -2.93 0.67
CA THR A 617 24.16 -3.06 2.12
C THR A 617 25.39 -2.37 2.71
N HIS A 618 25.20 -1.68 3.84
CA HIS A 618 26.28 -1.17 4.69
C HIS A 618 26.49 -2.09 5.88
N TYR A 619 27.76 -2.38 6.18
CA TYR A 619 28.19 -3.21 7.31
C TYR A 619 29.01 -2.36 8.26
N ASP A 620 28.56 -2.20 9.49
CA ASP A 620 29.19 -1.33 10.47
C ASP A 620 29.53 -2.09 11.77
N ILE A 621 30.71 -1.82 12.31
CA ILE A 621 31.04 -2.11 13.71
C ILE A 621 30.97 -0.79 14.47
N LEU A 622 30.02 -0.70 15.40
CA LEU A 622 29.76 0.48 16.23
C LEU A 622 30.24 0.24 17.66
N THR A 623 30.67 1.30 18.34
CA THR A 623 30.75 1.26 19.81
C THR A 623 29.36 1.18 20.43
N PRO A 624 29.22 0.81 21.72
CA PRO A 624 27.94 0.91 22.42
C PRO A 624 27.34 2.34 22.44
N ASN A 625 28.15 3.36 22.18
CA ASN A 625 27.72 4.76 22.06
C ASN A 625 27.27 5.12 20.63
N GLY A 626 27.28 4.18 19.68
CA GLY A 626 26.87 4.39 18.28
C GLY A 626 27.94 4.98 17.36
N THR A 627 29.19 5.11 17.80
CA THR A 627 30.26 5.63 16.94
C THR A 627 30.82 4.52 16.05
N LYS A 628 30.90 4.74 14.73
CA LYS A 628 31.52 3.81 13.78
C LYS A 628 33.01 3.60 14.09
N VAL A 629 33.44 2.35 14.16
CA VAL A 629 34.81 1.90 14.44
C VAL A 629 35.44 1.24 13.22
N ALA A 630 34.66 0.43 12.53
CA ALA A 630 35.01 -0.13 11.24
C ALA A 630 33.77 -0.13 10.34
N GLU A 631 34.02 -0.03 9.05
CA GLU A 631 33.01 -0.02 8.01
C GLU A 631 33.42 -1.04 6.95
N GLY A 632 32.43 -1.74 6.44
CA GLY A 632 32.47 -2.51 5.22
C GLY A 632 31.19 -2.23 4.44
N HIS A 633 31.16 -2.70 3.21
CA HIS A 633 29.98 -2.60 2.38
C HIS A 633 29.94 -3.78 1.43
N LYS A 634 28.75 -3.99 0.88
CA LYS A 634 28.55 -4.91 -0.23
C LYS A 634 27.72 -4.17 -1.27
N ALA A 635 28.32 -3.98 -2.45
CA ALA A 635 27.57 -3.63 -3.65
C ALA A 635 26.53 -4.72 -3.91
N SER A 636 25.43 -4.42 -4.62
CA SER A 636 24.60 -5.54 -5.10
C SER A 636 25.48 -6.31 -6.08
N PHE A 637 25.96 -7.47 -5.65
CA PHE A 637 26.72 -8.37 -6.52
C PHE A 637 25.73 -8.80 -7.61
N CYS A 638 24.59 -9.38 -7.24
CA CYS A 638 23.54 -9.84 -8.14
C CYS A 638 22.19 -9.89 -7.40
N LEU A 639 21.18 -9.10 -7.80
CA LEU A 639 19.84 -9.26 -7.21
C LEU A 639 19.11 -10.41 -7.92
N GLU A 640 18.99 -11.56 -7.26
CA GLU A 640 18.32 -12.75 -7.80
C GLU A 640 17.48 -13.50 -6.76
N ASP A 641 16.65 -14.43 -7.26
CA ASP A 641 15.86 -15.32 -6.40
C ASP A 641 16.66 -16.58 -6.08
N THR A 642 17.52 -16.53 -5.04
CA THR A 642 18.32 -17.70 -4.66
C THR A 642 17.44 -18.86 -4.24
N GLU A 643 16.42 -18.62 -3.41
CA GLU A 643 15.36 -19.56 -3.05
C GLU A 643 14.07 -18.79 -2.71
N CYS A 644 12.94 -19.50 -2.68
CA CYS A 644 11.63 -18.93 -2.39
C CYS A 644 10.84 -19.79 -1.42
N GLN A 645 9.82 -19.19 -0.81
CA GLN A 645 8.82 -19.92 -0.03
C GLN A 645 8.12 -21.00 -0.89
N GLU A 646 7.53 -21.99 -0.22
CA GLU A 646 6.73 -23.02 -0.88
C GLU A 646 5.65 -22.38 -1.77
N ASP A 647 5.42 -22.96 -2.95
CA ASP A 647 4.50 -22.48 -4.00
C ASP A 647 4.87 -21.16 -4.71
N VAL A 648 6.06 -20.58 -4.45
CA VAL A 648 6.56 -19.40 -5.17
C VAL A 648 7.67 -19.80 -6.14
N SER A 649 7.50 -19.44 -7.42
CA SER A 649 8.50 -19.68 -8.46
C SER A 649 9.53 -18.55 -8.54
N LYS A 650 10.81 -18.92 -8.61
CA LYS A 650 11.92 -18.00 -8.93
C LYS A 650 11.71 -17.33 -10.29
N ARG A 651 12.09 -16.06 -10.40
CA ARG A 651 11.93 -15.22 -11.60
C ARG A 651 13.21 -14.53 -12.03
N TYR A 652 13.99 -14.04 -11.08
CA TYR A 652 15.19 -13.25 -11.33
C TYR A 652 16.45 -14.10 -11.19
N GLU A 653 17.37 -13.92 -12.13
CA GLU A 653 18.64 -14.64 -12.20
C GLU A 653 19.65 -13.75 -12.94
N CYS A 654 20.85 -13.57 -12.37
CA CYS A 654 21.83 -12.66 -12.99
C CYS A 654 22.66 -13.30 -14.09
N ALA A 655 22.67 -14.64 -14.14
CA ALA A 655 23.38 -15.38 -15.18
C ALA A 655 22.94 -14.90 -16.57
N ASN A 656 23.88 -14.87 -17.52
CA ASN A 656 23.63 -14.47 -18.90
C ASN A 656 23.02 -13.06 -19.07
N PHE A 657 23.35 -12.14 -18.16
CA PHE A 657 22.80 -10.78 -18.17
C PHE A 657 21.27 -10.78 -18.08
N GLY A 658 20.73 -11.65 -17.23
CA GLY A 658 19.30 -11.74 -16.94
C GLY A 658 18.75 -10.49 -16.23
N GLU A 659 17.43 -10.44 -16.09
CA GLU A 659 16.77 -9.40 -15.28
C GLU A 659 17.13 -9.61 -13.81
N GLN A 660 17.37 -8.51 -13.09
CA GLN A 660 17.72 -8.52 -11.68
C GLN A 660 16.56 -8.01 -10.82
N GLY A 661 16.38 -8.62 -9.65
CA GLY A 661 15.35 -8.28 -8.68
C GLY A 661 15.18 -9.39 -7.64
N ILE A 662 14.31 -9.15 -6.66
CA ILE A 662 13.92 -10.15 -5.66
C ILE A 662 12.39 -10.25 -5.69
N THR A 663 11.87 -11.40 -6.08
CA THR A 663 10.44 -11.67 -6.16
C THR A 663 9.81 -11.72 -4.76
N VAL A 664 8.55 -11.29 -4.67
CA VAL A 664 7.78 -11.38 -3.42
C VAL A 664 7.74 -12.81 -2.91
N GLY A 665 8.16 -13.03 -1.66
CA GLY A 665 8.24 -14.36 -1.04
C GLY A 665 9.54 -15.11 -1.35
N CYS A 666 10.47 -14.50 -2.09
CA CYS A 666 11.82 -15.01 -2.32
C CYS A 666 12.86 -14.25 -1.50
N TRP A 667 14.09 -14.77 -1.51
CA TRP A 667 15.24 -14.10 -0.91
C TRP A 667 16.50 -14.26 -1.77
N ASP A 668 17.38 -13.28 -1.63
CA ASP A 668 18.73 -13.26 -2.18
C ASP A 668 19.74 -13.60 -1.07
N LEU A 669 20.60 -14.60 -1.30
CA LEU A 669 21.57 -15.10 -0.33
C LEU A 669 23.01 -14.79 -0.75
N TYR A 670 23.63 -13.87 -0.01
CA TYR A 670 25.07 -13.65 -0.03
C TYR A 670 25.76 -14.48 1.04
N ARG A 671 26.39 -15.58 0.63
CA ARG A 671 27.09 -16.49 1.54
C ARG A 671 28.38 -15.88 2.11
N HIS A 672 28.71 -16.23 3.34
CA HIS A 672 29.90 -15.75 4.07
C HIS A 672 31.25 -15.97 3.36
N ASP A 673 31.35 -16.91 2.41
CA ASP A 673 32.58 -17.28 1.71
C ASP A 673 32.88 -16.45 0.46
N ILE A 674 31.91 -15.68 -0.05
CA ILE A 674 32.13 -14.82 -1.22
C ILE A 674 32.99 -13.60 -0.88
N ASP A 675 33.60 -12.99 -1.89
CA ASP A 675 34.42 -11.79 -1.69
C ASP A 675 33.57 -10.58 -1.28
N CYS A 676 34.14 -9.67 -0.50
CA CYS A 676 33.48 -8.50 0.10
C CYS A 676 32.35 -8.80 1.09
N GLN A 677 32.09 -10.06 1.41
CA GLN A 677 31.11 -10.45 2.43
C GLN A 677 31.72 -10.45 3.84
N TRP A 678 32.25 -9.29 4.24
CA TRP A 678 32.93 -9.10 5.51
C TRP A 678 33.00 -7.64 5.96
N ILE A 679 33.43 -7.44 7.20
CA ILE A 679 34.03 -6.19 7.67
C ILE A 679 35.52 -6.44 7.93
N ASP A 680 36.39 -5.58 7.40
CA ASP A 680 37.81 -5.63 7.69
C ASP A 680 38.07 -5.06 9.09
N ILE A 681 38.41 -5.95 10.03
CA ILE A 681 38.59 -5.64 11.45
C ILE A 681 40.08 -5.61 11.84
N THR A 682 41.00 -5.50 10.88
CA THR A 682 42.45 -5.50 11.13
C THR A 682 42.88 -4.43 12.12
N ASP A 683 42.26 -3.25 12.05
CA ASP A 683 42.60 -2.09 12.89
C ASP A 683 41.72 -1.98 14.15
N VAL A 684 40.74 -2.88 14.30
CA VAL A 684 39.81 -2.87 15.43
C VAL A 684 40.51 -3.47 16.66
N LYS A 685 40.40 -2.79 17.79
CA LYS A 685 40.96 -3.28 19.07
C LYS A 685 40.00 -4.28 19.72
N PRO A 686 40.48 -5.14 20.63
CA PRO A 686 39.60 -5.93 21.48
C PRO A 686 38.63 -5.05 22.29
N GLY A 687 37.37 -5.47 22.37
CA GLY A 687 36.32 -4.69 23.02
C GLY A 687 34.92 -5.25 22.77
N ASN A 688 33.94 -4.52 23.30
CA ASN A 688 32.52 -4.77 23.06
C ASN A 688 31.99 -3.76 22.04
N TYR A 689 31.23 -4.25 21.08
CA TYR A 689 30.76 -3.54 19.91
C TYR A 689 29.33 -3.96 19.57
N ILE A 690 28.70 -3.21 18.67
CA ILE A 690 27.45 -3.57 18.01
C ILE A 690 27.77 -3.79 16.53
N LEU A 691 27.45 -4.98 16.02
CA LEU A 691 27.45 -5.24 14.59
C LEU A 691 26.13 -4.72 14.03
N GLN A 692 26.17 -3.91 12.98
CA GLN A 692 25.00 -3.41 12.28
C GLN A 692 25.10 -3.73 10.79
N VAL A 693 23.98 -4.18 10.22
CA VAL A 693 23.80 -4.34 8.78
C VAL A 693 22.58 -3.54 8.36
N VAL A 694 22.71 -2.68 7.35
CA VAL A 694 21.61 -1.86 6.83
C VAL A 694 21.42 -2.15 5.34
N ILE A 695 20.22 -2.57 4.96
CA ILE A 695 19.81 -2.82 3.57
C ILE A 695 19.21 -1.56 2.96
N ASN A 696 19.47 -1.32 1.68
CA ASN A 696 19.00 -0.14 0.94
C ASN A 696 19.18 1.17 1.75
N PRO A 697 20.41 1.43 2.24
CA PRO A 697 20.66 2.45 3.28
C PRO A 697 20.40 3.88 2.80
N ASN A 698 20.43 4.11 1.48
CA ASN A 698 20.22 5.41 0.85
C ASN A 698 18.77 5.64 0.39
N PHE A 699 17.86 4.70 0.68
CA PHE A 699 16.47 4.73 0.20
C PHE A 699 16.37 4.86 -1.33
N GLU A 700 17.28 4.21 -2.07
CA GLU A 700 17.39 4.35 -3.52
C GLU A 700 16.18 3.74 -4.24
N VAL A 701 15.70 2.61 -3.71
CA VAL A 701 14.51 1.92 -4.17
C VAL A 701 13.42 2.06 -3.11
N ALA A 702 12.17 2.19 -3.55
CA ALA A 702 11.05 2.35 -2.64
C ALA A 702 10.65 1.04 -1.97
N GLU A 703 10.35 1.11 -0.68
CA GLU A 703 9.89 -0.01 0.13
C GLU A 703 8.69 0.41 0.97
N SER A 704 7.85 -0.55 1.36
CA SER A 704 6.66 -0.30 2.17
C SER A 704 6.99 -0.01 3.63
N ASP A 705 8.12 -0.50 4.13
CA ASP A 705 8.68 -0.21 5.44
C ASP A 705 10.20 -0.10 5.29
N PHE A 706 10.80 0.90 5.92
CA PHE A 706 12.26 1.08 5.98
C PHE A 706 12.81 0.90 7.39
N THR A 707 11.93 0.78 8.39
CA THR A 707 12.31 0.72 9.80
C THR A 707 12.84 -0.65 10.22
N ASN A 708 12.64 -1.65 9.37
CA ASN A 708 13.09 -3.04 9.46
C ASN A 708 14.30 -3.34 8.56
N ASN A 709 14.81 -2.38 7.78
CA ASN A 709 15.98 -2.55 6.91
C ASN A 709 17.31 -2.71 7.68
N ALA A 710 17.32 -2.39 8.97
CA ALA A 710 18.51 -2.45 9.80
C ALA A 710 18.45 -3.64 10.78
N MET A 711 19.54 -4.37 10.88
CA MET A 711 19.75 -5.44 11.85
C MET A 711 20.88 -5.05 12.80
N LYS A 712 20.77 -5.40 14.09
CA LYS A 712 21.82 -5.20 15.11
C LYS A 712 22.12 -6.50 15.86
N CYS A 713 23.38 -6.73 16.19
CA CYS A 713 23.85 -7.79 17.08
C CYS A 713 24.82 -7.25 18.14
N ASN A 714 24.83 -7.85 19.34
CA ASN A 714 25.94 -7.67 20.26
C ASN A 714 27.17 -8.41 19.71
N CYS A 715 28.30 -7.73 19.69
CA CYS A 715 29.55 -8.25 19.15
C CYS A 715 30.68 -8.07 20.18
N LYS A 716 31.30 -9.16 20.62
CA LYS A 716 32.46 -9.12 21.52
C LYS A 716 33.68 -9.65 20.79
N TYR A 717 34.77 -8.88 20.81
CA TYR A 717 36.02 -9.24 20.15
C TYR A 717 37.16 -9.22 21.16
N ASP A 718 37.89 -10.33 21.31
CA ASP A 718 39.03 -10.43 22.26
C ASP A 718 40.42 -10.30 21.60
N GLY A 719 40.46 -10.13 20.27
CA GLY A 719 41.71 -10.13 19.50
C GLY A 719 42.07 -11.47 18.87
N HIS A 720 41.36 -12.56 19.20
CA HIS A 720 41.56 -13.89 18.63
C HIS A 720 40.25 -14.53 18.15
N ARG A 721 39.14 -14.23 18.81
CA ARG A 721 37.79 -14.74 18.56
C ARG A 721 36.79 -13.61 18.63
N ILE A 722 35.64 -13.85 18.02
CA ILE A 722 34.50 -12.96 18.06
C ILE A 722 33.26 -13.74 18.45
N TRP A 723 32.40 -13.12 19.25
CA TRP A 723 31.10 -13.65 19.63
C TRP A 723 30.02 -12.69 19.17
N VAL A 724 29.17 -13.15 18.27
CA VAL A 724 28.02 -12.42 17.74
C VAL A 724 26.76 -13.07 18.30
N HIS A 725 25.93 -12.29 18.99
CA HIS A 725 24.74 -12.81 19.68
C HIS A 725 23.65 -11.74 19.78
N ASN A 726 22.43 -12.17 20.11
CA ASN A 726 21.22 -11.34 20.18
C ASN A 726 20.99 -10.55 18.88
N CYS A 727 21.27 -11.15 17.73
CA CYS A 727 20.96 -10.55 16.45
C CYS A 727 19.45 -10.40 16.29
N HIS A 728 18.99 -9.21 15.96
CA HIS A 728 17.58 -8.91 15.73
C HIS A 728 17.43 -7.73 14.78
N ILE A 729 16.26 -7.63 14.16
CA ILE A 729 15.88 -6.48 13.34
C ILE A 729 15.62 -5.29 14.26
N GLY A 730 16.04 -4.09 13.85
CA GLY A 730 16.14 -2.91 14.72
C GLY A 730 14.83 -2.46 15.37
N ASP A 731 13.69 -2.87 14.84
CA ASP A 731 12.35 -2.56 15.35
C ASP A 731 11.62 -3.79 15.96
N ALA A 732 12.30 -4.94 16.09
CA ALA A 732 11.72 -6.18 16.62
C ALA A 732 11.48 -6.14 18.14
N PHE A 733 12.20 -5.29 18.87
CA PHE A 733 12.07 -5.11 20.31
C PHE A 733 11.34 -3.82 20.67
N SER A 734 10.78 -3.79 21.87
CA SER A 734 10.34 -2.52 22.44
C SER A 734 11.50 -1.61 22.82
N GLU A 735 11.19 -0.32 23.07
CA GLU A 735 12.21 0.68 23.36
C GLU A 735 13.01 0.31 24.63
N GLU A 736 12.34 -0.15 25.69
CA GLU A 736 13.01 -0.59 26.92
C GLU A 736 13.85 -1.85 26.71
N ALA A 737 13.36 -2.80 25.90
CA ALA A 737 14.10 -4.01 25.58
C ALA A 737 15.34 -3.69 24.74
N ASN A 738 15.24 -2.78 23.78
CA ASN A 738 16.35 -2.32 22.96
C ASN A 738 17.40 -1.56 23.80
N GLN A 739 16.98 -0.71 24.74
CA GLN A 739 17.91 -0.06 25.67
C GLN A 739 18.65 -1.06 26.56
N ARG A 740 18.01 -2.18 26.94
CA ARG A 740 18.70 -3.27 27.67
C ARG A 740 19.71 -3.99 26.80
N PHE A 741 19.38 -4.22 25.52
CA PHE A 741 20.30 -4.79 24.53
C PHE A 741 21.56 -3.92 24.35
N GLU A 742 21.41 -2.60 24.22
CA GLU A 742 22.55 -1.68 24.02
C GLU A 742 23.45 -1.56 25.26
N ARG A 743 22.89 -1.73 26.47
CA ARG A 743 23.64 -1.73 27.73
C ARG A 743 24.34 -3.05 28.02
N TYR A 744 24.01 -4.12 27.29
CA TYR A 744 24.47 -5.46 27.61
C TYR A 744 25.97 -5.62 27.26
N PRO A 745 26.83 -6.02 28.22
CA PRO A 745 28.29 -6.05 28.04
C PRO A 745 28.82 -7.22 27.19
N GLY A 746 27.93 -7.96 26.52
CA GLY A 746 28.24 -9.13 25.71
C GLY A 746 28.51 -10.40 26.52
N GLN A 747 28.11 -11.56 25.99
CA GLN A 747 28.42 -12.88 26.55
C GLN A 747 29.87 -13.31 26.23
N THR A 748 30.40 -14.25 27.02
CA THR A 748 31.68 -14.94 26.76
C THR A 748 31.53 -16.23 25.95
N SER A 749 30.30 -16.59 25.55
CA SER A 749 29.99 -17.80 24.78
C SER A 749 28.82 -17.55 23.83
N ASN A 750 28.68 -18.38 22.79
CA ASN A 750 27.52 -18.37 21.88
C ASN A 750 26.30 -19.14 22.43
N GLN A 751 26.33 -19.59 23.69
CA GLN A 751 25.17 -20.24 24.32
C GLN A 751 24.27 -19.18 24.98
N ILE A 752 23.01 -19.16 24.57
CA ILE A 752 21.95 -18.36 25.20
C ILE A 752 21.70 -18.94 26.60
N ILE A 753 21.83 -18.12 27.65
CA ILE A 753 21.41 -18.46 29.03
C ILE A 753 19.96 -18.06 29.21
#